data_AF-A0A2J7VQU3-F1
#
_entry.id   AF-A0A2J7VQU3-F1
#
_cell.length_a   1.000
_cell.length_b   1.000
_cell.length_c   1.000
_cell.angle_alpha   90.00
_cell.angle_beta   90.00
_cell.angle_gamma   90.00
#
_symmetry.space_group_name_H-M   'P 1'
#
loop_
_entity.id
_entity.type
_entity.pdbx_description
1 polymer ?
#
loop_
_entity_poly.entity_id
_entity_poly.type
_entity_poly.pdbx_seq_one_letter_code
_entity_poly.pdbx_strand_id
1 'polypeptide(L)'
;MSNCLGDFTKPGVSGRRATLRSISDADQRLTATEDVTATTGEHVVGPVAAWTTGDVEHLAGRSPAGDLLVFWWTPRADRWQVVNASQEAGARIDGPVAAWVTTANDLTVEHLAGRSPAGDLLVFWWSPRAGRWQVVNASQEAGARIDGPVAAWVTRADDLTVEHLAGCSSAGDLLVFWWSPRAGRWQVVNASQEAGARIDGPVTAWVTRADDLTVEHLAGRSPSGDLLVFWWSSRAGRWQVVNASDIAAGSPVTGTPTAFQTVTGVEVLGARSSAGHVLMHWWSPTLDWQVCDLTQVTGRDLASDPTAWIRPGDGKTERLAGCTSEGDLVILTGHGTERRVTDEIQQPFRSVNTMRSVRRKVVTILWDAHRPNDAPRPDRDVVDRVVQGAVDSVRDYFLENSRGVFTIENVATLGWYESDFPPTEYWPGGGSVGRDSGAEAIRKAARDFDFAAFDENGDGELGIEELFVLFVLPGRGDGGGLGRPVGDDYVPRGEGKGVVVDGVRITTIAEVSIGSPPGPGIIAHELSHPLLGLGDMYFPEFFNPTAAGPYSLMDWDGKAPHIDPAQKLKLGWLRPRVIFRSGIYELPNVERSGIVLVLVDLERGVGEYFLIENRWPGTSYDNALDWAGLGIWHVIEDSRSYEIAPDGVIPMPPPGAVPKSWSDFADWSRKGIRMVRPLRAPPFSATLPLWDGLSTSTGYDLLSSDPDSAHATLRWADRSATGFRVLNIPVAGPQMDLTVDPFPVGGHGAFYTTNGSGEISLLRLNRGWRRDWKAIIPGDFGGGGRTDLLFYDAAAGEGAFHTTDGSGGISLLRLHTGWRRDWTAIIPGDFGGSGRTDLLFYDAAAGEGAFYTTDGSGGISLLRLHTGWRRDWAAIVPGEFSSSGRTDLLFYEAAAREGAFYTADANGGISLLRLNRGWRRDWTAIIPGNFGGSGHTDLLFYDPTA
;
A
#
# COMPACT_ATOMS: atom_id res chain seq x y z
N MET A 1 21.60 -35.13 -44.30
CA MET A 1 21.29 -36.03 -45.43
C MET A 1 19.93 -36.65 -45.18
N SER A 2 19.03 -36.54 -46.18
CA SER A 2 17.87 -37.42 -46.50
C SER A 2 16.89 -37.80 -45.37
N ASN A 3 15.61 -37.39 -45.36
CA ASN A 3 14.48 -37.50 -46.31
C ASN A 3 13.40 -38.47 -45.78
N CYS A 4 12.15 -38.17 -46.18
CA CYS A 4 10.90 -38.97 -46.20
C CYS A 4 10.00 -38.86 -44.95
N LEU A 5 8.93 -38.06 -44.96
CA LEU A 5 7.61 -38.21 -45.65
C LEU A 5 6.72 -39.30 -45.05
N GLY A 6 5.51 -38.89 -44.64
CA GLY A 6 4.42 -39.76 -44.19
C GLY A 6 3.21 -38.97 -43.68
N ASP A 7 2.53 -38.32 -44.62
CA ASP A 7 1.27 -37.57 -44.50
C ASP A 7 0.10 -38.43 -44.00
N PHE A 8 -0.96 -37.83 -43.43
CA PHE A 8 -2.40 -38.14 -43.60
C PHE A 8 -3.30 -37.42 -42.57
N THR A 9 -3.82 -36.27 -43.02
CA THR A 9 -5.25 -35.85 -43.03
C THR A 9 -6.11 -35.82 -41.74
N LYS A 10 -6.43 -34.57 -41.35
CA LYS A 10 -7.66 -34.04 -40.69
C LYS A 10 -8.97 -34.39 -41.48
N PRO A 11 -10.23 -34.24 -40.95
CA PRO A 11 -10.76 -32.96 -40.38
C PRO A 11 -11.95 -32.95 -39.37
N GLY A 12 -12.10 -31.79 -38.71
CA GLY A 12 -13.37 -31.17 -38.23
C GLY A 12 -13.67 -31.26 -36.72
N VAL A 13 -14.11 -30.23 -35.95
CA VAL A 13 -14.51 -28.81 -36.10
C VAL A 13 -14.48 -28.23 -34.66
N SER A 14 -13.64 -27.21 -34.37
CA SER A 14 -13.94 -25.80 -33.94
C SER A 14 -14.89 -25.62 -32.74
N GLY A 15 -14.72 -24.74 -31.73
CA GLY A 15 -13.79 -23.68 -31.29
C GLY A 15 -14.30 -23.20 -29.89
N ARG A 16 -13.51 -22.65 -28.95
CA ARG A 16 -12.88 -21.32 -28.95
C ARG A 16 -11.70 -21.29 -27.97
N ARG A 17 -10.61 -20.64 -28.40
CA ARG A 17 -9.38 -20.35 -27.67
C ARG A 17 -9.52 -19.05 -26.88
N ALA A 18 -9.07 -19.04 -25.63
CA ALA A 18 -8.49 -17.86 -24.99
C ALA A 18 -6.97 -17.93 -25.19
N THR A 19 -6.36 -16.84 -25.65
CA THR A 19 -4.91 -16.73 -25.90
C THR A 19 -4.28 -15.85 -24.83
N LEU A 20 -3.44 -16.44 -23.99
CA LEU A 20 -2.38 -15.77 -23.24
C LEU A 20 -1.05 -16.33 -23.79
N ARG A 21 -0.17 -15.46 -24.28
CA ARG A 21 1.22 -15.80 -24.59
C ARG A 21 2.16 -14.66 -24.20
N SER A 22 3.03 -14.94 -23.24
CA SER A 22 4.47 -14.88 -23.49
C SER A 22 5.13 -16.05 -22.74
N ILE A 23 5.71 -16.97 -23.50
CA ILE A 23 6.62 -18.04 -23.06
C ILE A 23 7.74 -18.03 -24.08
N SER A 24 8.98 -17.85 -23.63
CA SER A 24 10.21 -18.27 -24.32
C SER A 24 11.32 -18.41 -23.26
N ASP A 25 12.20 -19.41 -23.28
CA ASP A 25 12.25 -20.69 -23.99
C ASP A 25 13.31 -21.57 -23.30
N ALA A 26 13.20 -22.88 -23.54
CA ALA A 26 14.20 -23.95 -23.41
C ALA A 26 14.01 -25.00 -22.28
N ASP A 27 13.80 -26.23 -22.74
CA ASP A 27 14.06 -27.53 -22.11
C ASP A 27 13.11 -28.05 -21.00
N GLN A 28 12.04 -28.75 -21.37
CA GLN A 28 12.06 -30.22 -21.53
C GLN A 28 10.66 -30.76 -21.85
N ARG A 29 10.64 -31.88 -22.58
CA ARG A 29 9.46 -32.64 -23.00
C ARG A 29 8.61 -33.07 -21.79
N LEU A 30 7.38 -32.57 -21.66
CA LEU A 30 6.32 -33.32 -20.97
C LEU A 30 5.71 -34.31 -21.96
N THR A 31 6.35 -35.47 -22.08
CA THR A 31 5.75 -36.67 -22.69
C THR A 31 5.57 -37.72 -21.60
N ALA A 32 4.66 -37.45 -20.66
CA ALA A 32 3.87 -38.45 -19.92
C ALA A 32 3.03 -37.72 -18.87
N THR A 33 1.72 -37.97 -18.87
CA THR A 33 0.86 -37.79 -17.70
C THR A 33 0.85 -39.15 -17.02
N GLU A 34 1.40 -39.27 -15.82
CA GLU A 34 1.32 -40.52 -15.06
C GLU A 34 0.06 -40.45 -14.20
N ASP A 35 -0.96 -41.19 -14.62
CA ASP A 35 -2.15 -41.38 -13.81
C ASP A 35 -1.81 -42.37 -12.69
N VAL A 36 -1.49 -41.83 -11.51
CA VAL A 36 -1.22 -42.61 -10.29
C VAL A 36 -2.39 -43.52 -9.96
N THR A 37 -3.63 -43.08 -10.23
CA THR A 37 -4.83 -43.90 -10.04
C THR A 37 -4.87 -45.04 -11.05
N ALA A 38 -4.53 -44.81 -12.32
CA ALA A 38 -4.41 -45.88 -13.31
C ALA A 38 -3.29 -46.87 -12.97
N THR A 39 -2.21 -46.41 -12.36
CA THR A 39 -1.04 -47.23 -11.99
C THR A 39 -1.31 -48.08 -10.74
N THR A 40 -2.00 -47.50 -9.76
CA THR A 40 -2.19 -48.11 -8.43
C THR A 40 -3.59 -48.71 -8.23
N GLY A 41 -4.58 -48.28 -9.02
CA GLY A 41 -5.98 -48.66 -8.91
C GLY A 41 -6.76 -47.92 -7.83
N GLU A 42 -6.13 -47.00 -7.09
CA GLU A 42 -6.70 -46.41 -5.88
C GLU A 42 -7.13 -44.95 -6.07
N HIS A 43 -8.30 -44.61 -5.54
CA HIS A 43 -8.91 -43.28 -5.67
C HIS A 43 -8.82 -42.50 -4.35
N VAL A 44 -8.57 -41.19 -4.44
CA VAL A 44 -8.63 -40.26 -3.32
C VAL A 44 -9.73 -39.20 -3.50
N VAL A 45 -10.22 -38.64 -2.38
CA VAL A 45 -11.24 -37.60 -2.28
C VAL A 45 -10.74 -36.46 -1.40
N GLY A 46 -10.97 -35.22 -1.84
CA GLY A 46 -10.54 -34.03 -1.11
C GLY A 46 -9.06 -33.70 -1.29
N PRO A 47 -8.51 -32.81 -0.45
CA PRO A 47 -7.13 -32.37 -0.53
C PRO A 47 -6.13 -33.50 -0.26
N VAL A 48 -4.98 -33.45 -0.95
CA VAL A 48 -3.84 -34.36 -0.73
C VAL A 48 -2.68 -33.60 -0.09
N ALA A 49 -1.91 -34.28 0.76
CA ALA A 49 -0.62 -33.79 1.23
C ALA A 49 0.51 -34.33 0.35
N ALA A 50 1.59 -33.59 0.23
CA ALA A 50 2.78 -33.99 -0.52
C ALA A 50 4.05 -33.68 0.29
N TRP A 51 5.04 -34.55 0.19
CA TRP A 51 6.37 -34.36 0.78
C TRP A 51 7.41 -35.20 0.05
N THR A 52 8.68 -35.02 0.39
CA THR A 52 9.79 -35.81 -0.15
C THR A 52 10.66 -36.37 0.98
N THR A 53 11.24 -37.55 0.76
CA THR A 53 12.28 -38.13 1.62
C THR A 53 13.43 -38.65 0.76
N GLY A 54 14.56 -37.94 0.77
CA GLY A 54 15.65 -38.24 -0.15
C GLY A 54 15.24 -38.02 -1.62
N ASP A 55 15.33 -39.05 -2.44
CA ASP A 55 14.92 -39.09 -3.85
C ASP A 55 13.51 -39.67 -4.05
N VAL A 56 12.75 -39.89 -2.98
CA VAL A 56 11.40 -40.46 -3.01
C VAL A 56 10.35 -39.35 -2.90
N GLU A 57 9.39 -39.37 -3.82
CA GLU A 57 8.23 -38.48 -3.83
C GLU A 57 7.03 -39.15 -3.18
N HIS A 58 6.28 -38.40 -2.37
CA HIS A 58 5.11 -38.92 -1.66
C HIS A 58 3.87 -38.05 -1.88
N LEU A 59 2.73 -38.71 -1.95
CA LEU A 59 1.40 -38.12 -1.88
C LEU A 59 0.58 -38.89 -0.85
N ALA A 60 -0.23 -38.18 -0.07
CA ALA A 60 -1.19 -38.82 0.81
C ALA A 60 -2.58 -38.20 0.66
N GLY A 61 -3.59 -39.05 0.61
CA GLY A 61 -4.97 -38.62 0.47
C GLY A 61 -5.93 -39.60 1.10
N ARG A 62 -7.15 -39.13 1.33
CA ARG A 62 -8.23 -39.95 1.86
C ARG A 62 -8.94 -40.66 0.71
N SER A 63 -9.23 -41.95 0.82
CA SER A 63 -10.09 -42.66 -0.13
C SER A 63 -11.58 -42.35 0.09
N PRO A 64 -12.47 -42.60 -0.89
CA PRO A 64 -13.93 -42.50 -0.66
C PRO A 64 -14.43 -43.31 0.55
N ALA A 65 -13.72 -44.37 0.93
CA ALA A 65 -14.05 -45.21 2.08
C ALA A 65 -13.49 -44.68 3.42
N GLY A 66 -12.74 -43.58 3.42
CA GLY A 66 -12.12 -42.99 4.61
C GLY A 66 -10.75 -43.56 4.97
N ASP A 67 -10.13 -44.33 4.09
CA ASP A 67 -8.78 -44.86 4.31
C ASP A 67 -7.72 -43.80 3.92
N LEU A 68 -6.67 -43.65 4.71
CA LEU A 68 -5.48 -42.89 4.38
C LEU A 68 -4.61 -43.73 3.44
N LEU A 69 -4.50 -43.25 2.21
CA LEU A 69 -3.67 -43.84 1.18
C LEU A 69 -2.39 -43.01 1.05
N VAL A 70 -1.26 -43.68 1.09
CA VAL A 70 0.05 -43.07 0.82
C VAL A 70 0.59 -43.66 -0.47
N PHE A 71 0.84 -42.78 -1.42
CA PHE A 71 1.45 -43.08 -2.69
C PHE A 71 2.90 -42.64 -2.62
N TRP A 72 3.80 -43.44 -3.17
CA TRP A 72 5.18 -43.03 -3.32
C TRP A 72 5.75 -43.47 -4.65
N TRP A 73 6.69 -42.68 -5.15
CA TRP A 73 7.44 -42.97 -6.36
C TRP A 73 8.92 -42.95 -6.04
N THR A 74 9.66 -43.94 -6.55
CA THR A 74 11.12 -43.98 -6.43
C THR A 74 11.75 -44.03 -7.83
N PRO A 75 12.90 -43.36 -8.05
CA PRO A 75 13.63 -43.43 -9.31
C PRO A 75 14.03 -44.85 -9.70
N ARG A 76 14.17 -45.74 -8.71
CA ARG A 76 14.61 -47.11 -8.90
C ARG A 76 13.48 -48.05 -9.35
N ALA A 77 12.25 -47.78 -8.90
CA ALA A 77 11.08 -48.55 -9.28
C ALA A 77 10.40 -48.00 -10.55
N ASP A 78 10.61 -46.71 -10.85
CA ASP A 78 10.06 -45.99 -12.01
C ASP A 78 8.55 -46.19 -12.19
N ARG A 79 7.84 -46.22 -11.05
CA ARG A 79 6.38 -46.36 -10.98
C ARG A 79 5.87 -45.92 -9.62
N TRP A 80 4.63 -45.41 -9.59
CA TRP A 80 3.93 -45.19 -8.33
C TRP A 80 3.54 -46.49 -7.66
N GLN A 81 3.68 -46.49 -6.35
CA GLN A 81 3.21 -47.53 -5.47
C GLN A 81 2.23 -46.90 -4.48
N VAL A 82 1.33 -47.70 -3.95
CA VAL A 82 0.37 -47.27 -2.94
C VAL A 82 0.40 -48.22 -1.76
N VAL A 83 0.20 -47.66 -0.58
CA VAL A 83 -0.03 -48.38 0.65
C VAL A 83 -1.24 -47.76 1.32
N ASN A 84 -2.12 -48.62 1.80
CA ASN A 84 -3.22 -48.20 2.63
C ASN A 84 -2.70 -48.11 4.07
N ALA A 85 -2.17 -46.94 4.44
CA ALA A 85 -1.66 -46.67 5.78
C ALA A 85 -2.74 -46.90 6.85
N SER A 86 -4.01 -46.65 6.50
CA SER A 86 -5.14 -46.98 7.36
C SER A 86 -5.30 -48.46 7.65
N GLN A 87 -5.08 -49.33 6.66
CA GLN A 87 -5.10 -50.78 6.87
C GLN A 87 -3.89 -51.27 7.66
N GLU A 88 -2.68 -50.77 7.37
CA GLU A 88 -1.47 -51.18 8.09
C GLU A 88 -1.49 -50.78 9.56
N ALA A 89 -1.96 -49.57 9.84
CA ALA A 89 -2.01 -49.02 11.18
C ALA A 89 -3.33 -49.32 11.91
N GLY A 90 -4.37 -49.75 11.19
CA GLY A 90 -5.68 -50.11 11.75
C GLY A 90 -6.57 -48.91 12.15
N ALA A 91 -6.41 -47.75 11.49
CA ALA A 91 -7.17 -46.54 11.82
C ALA A 91 -7.50 -45.69 10.58
N ARG A 92 -8.66 -45.03 10.57
CA ARG A 92 -9.19 -44.25 9.43
C ARG A 92 -9.22 -42.76 9.71
N ILE A 93 -9.27 -41.97 8.64
CA ILE A 93 -9.34 -40.50 8.70
C ILE A 93 -10.63 -39.95 8.08
N ASP A 94 -11.01 -38.76 8.52
CA ASP A 94 -12.19 -38.00 8.12
C ASP A 94 -11.82 -36.53 7.89
N GLY A 95 -11.13 -36.27 6.79
CA GLY A 95 -10.77 -34.92 6.37
C GLY A 95 -9.41 -34.86 5.68
N PRO A 96 -8.89 -33.63 5.46
CA PRO A 96 -7.55 -33.40 4.95
C PRO A 96 -6.47 -33.94 5.89
N VAL A 97 -5.29 -34.20 5.34
CA VAL A 97 -4.10 -34.61 6.09
C VAL A 97 -3.01 -33.55 6.01
N ALA A 98 -2.24 -33.43 7.10
CA ALA A 98 -0.97 -32.69 7.11
C ALA A 98 0.19 -33.69 7.04
N ALA A 99 1.27 -33.35 6.33
CA ALA A 99 2.48 -34.16 6.25
C ALA A 99 3.69 -33.37 6.73
N TRP A 100 4.62 -34.04 7.41
CA TRP A 100 5.93 -33.52 7.75
C TRP A 100 6.94 -34.66 7.89
N VAL A 101 8.21 -34.30 7.90
CA VAL A 101 9.32 -35.25 8.02
C VAL A 101 10.21 -34.81 9.18
N THR A 102 10.66 -35.76 9.99
CA THR A 102 11.69 -35.54 10.99
C THR A 102 12.90 -36.44 10.74
N THR A 103 14.01 -36.12 11.40
CA THR A 103 15.22 -36.96 11.39
C THR A 103 15.57 -37.30 12.82
N ALA A 104 15.71 -38.60 13.12
CA ALA A 104 16.07 -39.10 14.43
C ALA A 104 17.17 -40.17 14.28
N ASN A 105 18.36 -39.92 14.84
CA ASN A 105 19.52 -40.83 14.77
C ASN A 105 19.84 -41.29 13.33
N ASP A 106 19.95 -40.34 12.39
CA ASP A 106 20.18 -40.58 10.96
C ASP A 106 19.07 -41.37 10.24
N LEU A 107 17.93 -41.62 10.89
CA LEU A 107 16.73 -42.19 10.27
C LEU A 107 15.74 -41.08 9.96
N THR A 108 15.29 -41.05 8.71
CA THR A 108 14.15 -40.24 8.28
C THR A 108 12.85 -40.89 8.76
N VAL A 109 11.99 -40.11 9.39
CA VAL A 109 10.66 -40.54 9.83
C VAL A 109 9.62 -39.65 9.16
N GLU A 110 8.69 -40.29 8.47
CA GLU A 110 7.60 -39.66 7.73
C GLU A 110 6.36 -39.64 8.60
N HIS A 111 5.65 -38.52 8.61
CA HIS A 111 4.47 -38.34 9.44
C HIS A 111 3.30 -37.80 8.64
N LEU A 112 2.11 -38.30 8.99
CA LEU A 112 0.83 -37.84 8.49
C LEU A 112 -0.12 -37.66 9.66
N ALA A 113 -0.78 -36.51 9.73
CA ALA A 113 -1.79 -36.25 10.74
C ALA A 113 -3.15 -36.01 10.09
N GLY A 114 -4.18 -36.63 10.65
CA GLY A 114 -5.56 -36.45 10.22
C GLY A 114 -6.52 -36.71 11.36
N ARG A 115 -7.70 -36.10 11.26
CA ARG A 115 -8.80 -36.36 12.19
C ARG A 115 -9.43 -37.70 11.87
N SER A 116 -9.83 -38.50 12.87
CA SER A 116 -10.64 -39.69 12.69
C SER A 116 -12.13 -39.36 12.58
N PRO A 117 -12.99 -40.27 12.09
CA PRO A 117 -14.45 -40.08 12.13
C PRO A 117 -15.02 -39.84 13.54
N ALA A 118 -14.29 -40.23 14.60
CA ALA A 118 -14.66 -39.99 15.99
C ALA A 118 -14.17 -38.63 16.53
N GLY A 119 -13.43 -37.85 15.74
CA GLY A 119 -12.85 -36.57 16.15
C GLY A 119 -11.49 -36.65 16.84
N ASP A 120 -10.86 -37.83 16.85
CA ASP A 120 -9.52 -37.98 17.42
C ASP A 120 -8.45 -37.57 16.40
N LEU A 121 -7.43 -36.84 16.84
CA LEU A 121 -6.23 -36.55 16.06
C LEU A 121 -5.35 -37.81 16.03
N LEU A 122 -5.22 -38.38 14.84
CA LEU A 122 -4.38 -39.54 14.59
C LEU A 122 -3.09 -39.09 13.91
N VAL A 123 -1.96 -39.54 14.43
CA VAL A 123 -0.64 -39.34 13.84
C VAL A 123 -0.13 -40.67 13.34
N PHE A 124 -0.14 -40.82 12.03
CA PHE A 124 0.48 -41.92 11.33
C PHE A 124 1.96 -41.61 11.14
N TRP A 125 2.81 -42.60 11.34
CA TRP A 125 4.24 -42.45 11.09
C TRP A 125 4.84 -43.69 10.45
N TRP A 126 5.86 -43.48 9.63
CA TRP A 126 6.64 -44.54 9.00
C TRP A 126 8.13 -44.26 9.18
N SER A 127 8.90 -45.32 9.40
CA SER A 127 10.36 -45.24 9.38
C SER A 127 10.95 -46.52 8.77
N PRO A 128 12.19 -46.46 8.25
CA PRO A 128 12.88 -47.64 7.73
C PRO A 128 12.97 -48.79 8.73
N ARG A 129 13.02 -48.48 10.03
CA ARG A 129 13.11 -49.47 11.11
C ARG A 129 11.76 -50.12 11.41
N ALA A 130 10.66 -49.38 11.31
CA ALA A 130 9.32 -49.92 11.54
C ALA A 130 8.84 -50.77 10.36
N GLY A 131 9.18 -50.37 9.13
CA GLY A 131 8.88 -51.11 7.89
C GLY A 131 7.40 -51.17 7.51
N ARG A 132 6.51 -50.51 8.26
CA ARG A 132 5.07 -50.37 8.00
C ARG A 132 4.56 -49.09 8.69
N TRP A 133 3.44 -48.55 8.21
CA TRP A 133 2.79 -47.42 8.86
C TRP A 133 2.29 -47.82 10.24
N GLN A 134 2.58 -46.97 11.22
CA GLN A 134 2.09 -47.04 12.58
C GLN A 134 1.19 -45.86 12.84
N VAL A 135 0.33 -45.95 13.85
CA VAL A 135 -0.54 -44.85 14.27
C VAL A 135 -0.47 -44.67 15.77
N VAL A 136 -0.45 -43.42 16.18
CA VAL A 136 -0.66 -42.99 17.56
C VAL A 136 -1.90 -42.12 17.60
N ASN A 137 -2.76 -42.36 18.58
CA ASN A 137 -3.89 -41.49 18.85
C ASN A 137 -3.43 -40.36 19.78
N ALA A 138 -2.94 -39.26 19.18
CA ALA A 138 -2.46 -38.10 19.90
C ALA A 138 -3.56 -37.50 20.79
N SER A 139 -4.82 -37.56 20.34
CA SER A 139 -5.96 -37.14 21.14
C SER A 139 -6.13 -37.96 22.43
N GLN A 140 -5.92 -39.27 22.36
CA GLN A 140 -6.02 -40.14 23.52
C GLN A 140 -4.84 -39.95 24.49
N GLU A 141 -3.62 -39.76 23.98
CA GLU A 141 -2.43 -39.54 24.81
C GLU A 141 -2.48 -38.19 25.54
N ALA A 142 -2.91 -37.14 24.82
CA ALA A 142 -2.94 -35.79 25.35
C ALA A 142 -4.27 -35.44 26.07
N GLY A 143 -5.34 -36.19 25.80
CA GLY A 143 -6.65 -36.00 26.42
C GLY A 143 -7.52 -34.90 25.79
N ALA A 144 -7.32 -34.57 24.51
CA ALA A 144 -8.05 -33.51 23.82
C ALA A 144 -8.34 -33.84 22.35
N ARG A 145 -9.39 -33.26 21.74
CA ARG A 145 -9.86 -33.57 20.38
C ARG A 145 -9.95 -32.33 19.50
N ILE A 146 -9.87 -32.53 18.18
CA ILE A 146 -9.97 -31.49 17.16
C ILE A 146 -11.21 -31.67 16.27
N ASP A 147 -11.65 -30.58 15.66
CA ASP A 147 -12.83 -30.46 14.81
C ASP A 147 -12.48 -29.74 13.51
N GLY A 148 -11.53 -30.30 12.74
CA GLY A 148 -11.14 -29.75 11.45
C GLY A 148 -9.77 -30.21 10.96
N PRO A 149 -9.27 -29.60 9.86
CA PRO A 149 -7.90 -29.77 9.39
C PRO A 149 -6.88 -29.30 10.42
N VAL A 150 -5.66 -29.83 10.33
CA VAL A 150 -4.54 -29.43 11.20
C VAL A 150 -3.41 -28.81 10.39
N ALA A 151 -2.66 -27.90 11.02
CA ALA A 151 -1.35 -27.46 10.56
C ALA A 151 -0.26 -28.25 11.28
N ALA A 152 0.85 -28.53 10.59
CA ALA A 152 2.02 -29.21 11.15
C ALA A 152 3.27 -28.36 10.96
N TRP A 153 4.15 -28.34 11.96
CA TRP A 153 5.48 -27.73 11.87
C TRP A 153 6.45 -28.43 12.84
N VAL A 154 7.73 -28.13 12.68
CA VAL A 154 8.81 -28.74 13.46
C VAL A 154 9.72 -27.65 14.01
N THR A 155 10.04 -27.72 15.30
CA THR A 155 11.05 -26.86 15.95
C THR A 155 12.20 -27.68 16.54
N ARG A 156 13.21 -26.99 17.05
CA ARG A 156 14.38 -27.56 17.73
C ARG A 156 14.42 -27.02 19.16
N ALA A 157 14.56 -27.91 20.12
CA ALA A 157 14.85 -27.57 21.52
C ALA A 157 16.16 -28.28 21.89
N ASP A 158 17.23 -27.51 22.07
CA ASP A 158 18.60 -28.03 22.14
C ASP A 158 18.95 -28.88 20.89
N ASP A 159 19.36 -30.12 21.09
CA ASP A 159 19.64 -31.13 20.06
C ASP A 159 18.40 -31.97 19.68
N LEU A 160 17.25 -31.72 20.30
CA LEU A 160 16.03 -32.51 20.10
C LEU A 160 15.09 -31.85 19.09
N THR A 161 14.52 -32.69 18.23
CA THR A 161 13.40 -32.33 17.36
C THR A 161 12.10 -32.31 18.16
N VAL A 162 11.32 -31.24 18.02
CA VAL A 162 9.97 -31.13 18.59
C VAL A 162 8.97 -31.03 17.45
N GLU A 163 7.97 -31.90 17.49
CA GLU A 163 6.93 -32.01 16.48
C GLU A 163 5.66 -31.36 16.99
N HIS A 164 4.98 -30.60 16.13
CA HIS A 164 3.80 -29.84 16.52
C HIS A 164 2.65 -30.02 15.54
N LEU A 165 1.45 -30.05 16.09
CA LEU A 165 0.19 -30.09 15.35
C LEU A 165 -0.79 -29.11 16.00
N ALA A 166 -1.47 -28.31 15.19
CA ALA A 166 -2.48 -27.38 15.68
C ALA A 166 -3.79 -27.54 14.94
N GLY A 167 -4.90 -27.45 15.67
CA GLY A 167 -6.24 -27.46 15.11
C GLY A 167 -7.26 -26.84 16.05
N CYS A 168 -8.42 -26.48 15.49
CA CYS A 168 -9.56 -25.99 16.26
C CYS A 168 -10.31 -27.17 16.89
N SER A 169 -10.79 -27.03 18.13
CA SER A 169 -11.75 -27.94 18.75
C SER A 169 -13.19 -27.55 18.40
N SER A 170 -14.17 -28.43 18.68
CA SER A 170 -15.59 -28.12 18.47
C SER A 170 -16.12 -26.96 19.33
N ALA A 171 -15.36 -26.55 20.35
CA ALA A 171 -15.67 -25.39 21.20
C ALA A 171 -15.05 -24.08 20.70
N GLY A 172 -14.28 -24.12 19.60
CA GLY A 172 -13.55 -22.95 19.07
C GLY A 172 -12.17 -22.74 19.71
N ASP A 173 -11.72 -23.64 20.60
CA ASP A 173 -10.39 -23.52 21.22
C ASP A 173 -9.30 -24.02 20.26
N LEU A 174 -8.24 -23.23 20.08
CA LEU A 174 -7.02 -23.61 19.40
C LEU A 174 -6.18 -24.50 20.29
N LEU A 175 -6.04 -25.76 19.89
CA LEU A 175 -5.26 -26.76 20.60
C LEU A 175 -3.94 -26.99 19.87
N VAL A 176 -2.84 -26.91 20.61
CA VAL A 176 -1.51 -27.21 20.09
C VAL A 176 -1.01 -28.49 20.74
N PHE A 177 -0.92 -29.53 19.94
CA PHE A 177 -0.34 -30.80 20.31
C PHE A 177 1.15 -30.77 20.00
N TRP A 178 1.96 -31.28 20.91
CA TRP A 178 3.40 -31.38 20.68
C TRP A 178 3.95 -32.70 21.18
N TRP A 179 5.00 -33.18 20.52
CA TRP A 179 5.74 -34.37 20.89
C TRP A 179 7.25 -34.08 20.85
N SER A 180 7.98 -34.66 21.79
CA SER A 180 9.44 -34.67 21.76
C SER A 180 9.97 -35.99 22.30
N PRO A 181 11.22 -36.38 21.95
CA PRO A 181 11.86 -37.57 22.50
C PRO A 181 11.91 -37.56 24.04
N ARG A 182 12.02 -36.37 24.65
CA ARG A 182 12.05 -36.20 26.11
C ARG A 182 10.69 -36.46 26.76
N ALA A 183 9.60 -36.04 26.12
CA ALA A 183 8.24 -36.26 26.61
C ALA A 183 7.76 -37.71 26.41
N GLY A 184 8.13 -38.32 25.29
CA GLY A 184 7.82 -39.72 24.97
C GLY A 184 6.33 -40.02 24.68
N ARG A 185 5.46 -39.01 24.72
CA ARG A 185 4.03 -39.06 24.40
C ARG A 185 3.55 -37.69 23.92
N TRP A 186 2.46 -37.65 23.17
CA TRP A 186 1.83 -36.40 22.76
C TRP A 186 1.31 -35.65 23.99
N GLN A 187 1.59 -34.36 24.02
CA GLN A 187 1.07 -33.42 24.99
C GLN A 187 0.20 -32.40 24.26
N VAL A 188 -0.65 -31.69 25.00
CA VAL A 188 -1.50 -30.63 24.44
C VAL A 188 -1.45 -29.42 25.34
N VAL A 189 -1.44 -28.25 24.72
CA VAL A 189 -1.71 -26.97 25.37
C VAL A 189 -2.90 -26.32 24.69
N ASN A 190 -3.76 -25.70 25.49
CA ASN A 190 -4.87 -24.90 24.98
C ASN A 190 -4.38 -23.46 24.78
N ALA A 191 -3.87 -23.17 23.58
CA ALA A 191 -3.35 -21.84 23.25
C ALA A 191 -4.44 -20.77 23.38
N SER A 192 -5.70 -21.13 23.09
CA SER A 192 -6.85 -20.24 23.29
C SER A 192 -7.05 -19.86 24.76
N GLN A 193 -6.86 -20.80 25.68
CA GLN A 193 -6.98 -20.55 27.11
C GLN A 193 -5.82 -19.71 27.65
N GLU A 194 -4.59 -19.98 27.21
CA GLU A 194 -3.42 -19.22 27.64
C GLU A 194 -3.43 -17.77 27.13
N ALA A 195 -3.84 -17.57 25.87
CA ALA A 195 -3.85 -16.27 25.22
C ALA A 195 -5.16 -15.49 25.40
N GLY A 196 -6.26 -16.17 25.77
CA GLY A 196 -7.57 -15.55 25.99
C GLY A 196 -8.38 -15.27 24.73
N ALA A 197 -8.16 -15.99 23.63
CA ALA A 197 -8.86 -15.80 22.35
C ALA A 197 -9.16 -17.12 21.64
N ARG A 198 -10.26 -17.18 20.87
CA ARG A 198 -10.73 -18.38 20.15
C ARG A 198 -10.67 -18.22 18.64
N ILE A 199 -10.66 -19.34 17.92
CA ILE A 199 -10.68 -19.41 16.46
C ILE A 199 -11.92 -20.12 15.92
N ASP A 200 -12.23 -19.90 14.65
CA ASP A 200 -13.33 -20.50 13.90
C ASP A 200 -12.85 -20.92 12.50
N GLY A 201 -12.36 -22.16 12.42
CA GLY A 201 -11.91 -22.77 11.18
C GLY A 201 -10.46 -23.27 11.21
N PRO A 202 -9.90 -23.59 10.02
CA PRO A 202 -8.53 -24.07 9.89
C PRO A 202 -7.50 -22.98 10.17
N VAL A 203 -6.29 -23.42 10.52
CA VAL A 203 -5.14 -22.55 10.83
C VAL A 203 -3.99 -22.81 9.88
N THR A 204 -3.10 -21.83 9.75
CA THR A 204 -1.80 -21.96 9.12
C THR A 204 -0.70 -21.79 10.17
N ALA A 205 0.47 -22.40 9.93
CA ALA A 205 1.60 -22.36 10.86
C ALA A 205 2.89 -21.94 10.13
N TRP A 206 3.73 -21.16 10.80
CA TRP A 206 5.09 -20.86 10.36
C TRP A 206 6.00 -20.67 11.58
N VAL A 207 7.30 -20.72 11.35
CA VAL A 207 8.32 -20.56 12.38
C VAL A 207 9.29 -19.49 11.92
N THR A 208 9.55 -18.50 12.77
CA THR A 208 10.59 -17.51 12.53
C THR A 208 11.77 -17.74 13.47
N ARG A 209 12.97 -17.38 12.98
CA ARG A 209 14.21 -17.49 13.73
C ARG A 209 14.92 -16.14 13.69
N ALA A 210 15.17 -15.59 14.87
CA ALA A 210 15.99 -14.40 15.07
C ALA A 210 17.11 -14.78 16.03
N ASP A 211 18.34 -14.88 15.51
CA ASP A 211 19.51 -15.38 16.23
C ASP A 211 19.26 -16.77 16.88
N ASP A 212 19.26 -16.85 18.21
CA ASP A 212 19.01 -18.05 19.01
C ASP A 212 17.54 -18.25 19.39
N LEU A 213 16.69 -17.26 19.12
CA LEU A 213 15.26 -17.29 19.45
C LEU A 213 14.44 -17.89 18.31
N THR A 214 13.75 -18.99 18.61
CA THR A 214 12.70 -19.54 17.74
C THR A 214 11.35 -19.02 18.22
N VAL A 215 10.56 -18.48 17.30
CA VAL A 215 9.18 -18.05 17.56
C VAL A 215 8.23 -18.86 16.69
N GLU A 216 7.29 -19.52 17.34
CA GLU A 216 6.27 -20.36 16.71
C GLU A 216 5.02 -19.52 16.50
N HIS A 217 4.41 -19.63 15.32
CA HIS A 217 3.24 -18.83 14.94
C HIS A 217 2.11 -19.70 14.39
N LEU A 218 0.90 -19.31 14.76
CA LEU A 218 -0.35 -19.87 14.24
C LEU A 218 -1.30 -18.73 13.88
N ALA A 219 -1.87 -18.75 12.69
CA ALA A 219 -2.90 -17.78 12.30
C ALA A 219 -4.21 -18.45 11.94
N GLY A 220 -5.31 -17.86 12.38
CA GLY A 220 -6.66 -18.33 12.15
C GLY A 220 -7.69 -17.20 12.30
N ARG A 221 -8.89 -17.45 11.81
CA ARG A 221 -10.00 -16.49 11.95
C ARG A 221 -10.64 -16.61 13.33
N SER A 222 -11.05 -15.51 13.94
CA SER A 222 -11.91 -15.48 15.13
C SER A 222 -13.39 -15.77 14.76
N PRO A 223 -14.26 -16.05 15.74
CA PRO A 223 -15.71 -16.12 15.48
C PRO A 223 -16.33 -14.82 14.94
N SER A 224 -15.73 -13.66 15.21
CA SER A 224 -16.15 -12.36 14.66
C SER A 224 -15.64 -12.09 13.25
N GLY A 225 -14.73 -12.93 12.73
CA GLY A 225 -14.14 -12.77 11.41
C GLY A 225 -12.78 -12.09 11.40
N ASP A 226 -12.17 -11.84 12.56
CA ASP A 226 -10.86 -11.17 12.66
C ASP A 226 -9.72 -12.16 12.45
N LEU A 227 -8.62 -11.73 11.82
CA LEU A 227 -7.41 -12.51 11.69
C LEU A 227 -6.60 -12.43 12.99
N LEU A 228 -6.55 -13.54 13.72
CA LEU A 228 -5.78 -13.67 14.95
C LEU A 228 -4.46 -14.37 14.66
N VAL A 229 -3.38 -13.84 15.23
CA VAL A 229 -2.05 -14.47 15.20
C VAL A 229 -1.65 -14.83 16.62
N PHE A 230 -1.57 -16.12 16.87
CA PHE A 230 -1.04 -16.70 18.09
C PHE A 230 0.46 -16.92 17.92
N TRP A 231 1.22 -16.61 18.96
CA TRP A 231 2.66 -16.84 18.93
C TRP A 231 3.19 -17.36 20.27
N TRP A 232 4.26 -18.13 20.21
CA TRP A 232 4.95 -18.66 21.37
C TRP A 232 6.47 -18.54 21.20
N SER A 233 7.16 -18.21 22.29
CA SER A 233 8.62 -18.27 22.35
C SER A 233 9.09 -18.65 23.75
N SER A 234 10.34 -19.12 23.85
CA SER A 234 10.96 -19.45 25.12
C SER A 234 11.01 -18.27 26.10
N ARG A 235 11.08 -17.03 25.59
CA ARG A 235 11.04 -15.80 26.41
C ARG A 235 9.65 -15.49 26.95
N ALA A 236 8.60 -15.74 26.17
CA ALA A 236 7.22 -15.51 26.60
C ALA A 236 6.72 -16.58 27.57
N GLY A 237 7.15 -17.83 27.38
CA GLY A 237 6.83 -18.96 28.26
C GLY A 237 5.38 -19.45 28.21
N ARG A 238 4.51 -18.81 27.42
CA ARG A 238 3.10 -19.16 27.19
C ARG A 238 2.65 -18.62 25.83
N TRP A 239 1.56 -19.14 25.28
CA TRP A 239 0.96 -18.62 24.06
C TRP A 239 0.43 -17.22 24.27
N GLN A 240 0.71 -16.34 23.33
CA GLN A 240 0.21 -14.97 23.23
C GLN A 240 -0.63 -14.84 21.97
N VAL A 241 -1.47 -13.81 21.89
CA VAL A 241 -2.30 -13.52 20.72
C VAL A 241 -2.27 -12.05 20.39
N VAL A 242 -2.30 -11.75 19.10
CA VAL A 242 -2.53 -10.42 18.57
C VAL A 242 -3.66 -10.48 17.54
N ASN A 243 -4.54 -9.47 17.55
CA ASN A 243 -5.56 -9.31 16.53
C ASN A 243 -4.98 -8.46 15.38
N ALA A 244 -4.50 -9.13 14.33
CA ALA A 244 -3.89 -8.47 13.18
C ALA A 244 -4.91 -7.64 12.38
N SER A 245 -6.15 -8.12 12.27
CA SER A 245 -7.24 -7.35 11.63
C SER A 245 -7.54 -6.06 12.38
N ASP A 246 -7.57 -6.10 13.71
CA ASP A 246 -7.70 -4.89 14.51
C ASP A 246 -6.50 -3.98 14.25
N ILE A 247 -5.26 -4.40 14.47
CA ILE A 247 -4.13 -3.46 14.33
C ILE A 247 -4.10 -2.79 12.94
N ALA A 248 -4.37 -3.57 11.90
CA ALA A 248 -4.31 -3.10 10.51
C ALA A 248 -5.59 -2.43 9.98
N ALA A 249 -6.72 -2.48 10.70
CA ALA A 249 -8.07 -2.19 10.15
C ALA A 249 -8.41 -3.02 8.90
N GLY A 250 -8.05 -4.30 8.93
CA GLY A 250 -8.45 -5.25 7.90
C GLY A 250 -9.96 -5.48 7.92
N SER A 251 -10.56 -5.68 6.74
CA SER A 251 -11.92 -6.21 6.68
C SER A 251 -11.96 -7.63 7.26
N PRO A 252 -13.12 -8.08 7.81
CA PRO A 252 -13.26 -9.45 8.29
C PRO A 252 -12.84 -10.46 7.24
N VAL A 253 -11.97 -11.39 7.63
CA VAL A 253 -11.47 -12.46 6.79
C VAL A 253 -12.45 -13.63 6.75
N THR A 254 -12.35 -14.47 5.73
CA THR A 254 -13.11 -15.69 5.56
C THR A 254 -12.21 -16.77 4.97
N GLY A 255 -12.59 -18.03 5.17
CA GLY A 255 -11.81 -19.18 4.72
C GLY A 255 -10.49 -19.35 5.48
N THR A 256 -9.56 -20.05 4.84
CA THR A 256 -8.25 -20.41 5.38
C THR A 256 -7.21 -19.35 5.03
N PRO A 257 -6.50 -18.76 6.01
CA PRO A 257 -5.37 -17.91 5.72
C PRO A 257 -4.15 -18.74 5.26
N THR A 258 -3.26 -18.10 4.50
CA THR A 258 -1.96 -18.66 4.10
C THR A 258 -0.83 -17.81 4.68
N ALA A 259 0.28 -18.42 5.07
CA ALA A 259 1.44 -17.71 5.61
C ALA A 259 2.70 -17.95 4.79
N PHE A 260 3.57 -16.95 4.74
CA PHE A 260 4.96 -17.10 4.31
C PHE A 260 5.85 -16.02 4.95
N GLN A 261 7.15 -16.27 4.99
CA GLN A 261 8.13 -15.30 5.47
C GLN A 261 9.07 -14.90 4.34
N THR A 262 9.33 -13.61 4.19
CA THR A 262 10.29 -13.10 3.19
C THR A 262 11.73 -13.42 3.57
N VAL A 263 12.65 -13.31 2.60
CA VAL A 263 14.10 -13.36 2.87
C VAL A 263 14.60 -12.23 3.78
N THR A 264 13.85 -11.15 3.95
CA THR A 264 14.17 -10.04 4.87
C THR A 264 13.59 -10.25 6.26
N GLY A 265 12.90 -11.38 6.52
CA GLY A 265 12.32 -11.71 7.82
C GLY A 265 10.92 -11.17 8.05
N VAL A 266 10.30 -10.49 7.06
CA VAL A 266 8.93 -9.98 7.15
C VAL A 266 7.94 -11.15 7.11
N GLU A 267 7.01 -11.17 8.05
CA GLU A 267 5.98 -12.19 8.16
C GLU A 267 4.75 -11.74 7.37
N VAL A 268 4.14 -12.65 6.61
CA VAL A 268 3.02 -12.32 5.71
C VAL A 268 1.89 -13.32 5.87
N LEU A 269 0.67 -12.80 5.94
CA LEU A 269 -0.58 -13.55 5.93
C LEU A 269 -1.48 -13.11 4.77
N GLY A 270 -1.75 -14.03 3.84
CA GLY A 270 -2.77 -13.85 2.82
C GLY A 270 -4.12 -14.39 3.31
N ALA A 271 -5.18 -13.61 3.16
CA ALA A 271 -6.54 -14.02 3.50
C ALA A 271 -7.54 -13.43 2.51
N ARG A 272 -8.74 -13.99 2.46
CA ARG A 272 -9.84 -13.45 1.67
C ARG A 272 -10.84 -12.76 2.59
N SER A 273 -11.44 -11.65 2.17
CA SER A 273 -12.56 -11.04 2.90
C SER A 273 -13.90 -11.70 2.56
N SER A 274 -14.92 -11.47 3.37
CA SER A 274 -16.30 -11.89 3.06
C SER A 274 -16.83 -11.34 1.73
N ALA A 275 -16.31 -10.19 1.27
CA ALA A 275 -16.63 -9.59 -0.03
C ALA A 275 -15.83 -10.18 -1.20
N GLY A 276 -14.95 -11.17 -0.97
CA GLY A 276 -14.10 -11.76 -2.01
C GLY A 276 -12.80 -11.01 -2.28
N HIS A 277 -12.53 -9.93 -1.53
CA HIS A 277 -11.29 -9.18 -1.66
C HIS A 277 -10.11 -9.98 -1.13
N VAL A 278 -8.95 -9.76 -1.72
CA VAL A 278 -7.70 -10.40 -1.30
C VAL A 278 -6.96 -9.48 -0.37
N LEU A 279 -6.89 -9.86 0.91
CA LEU A 279 -6.20 -9.11 1.94
C LEU A 279 -4.82 -9.72 2.19
N MET A 280 -3.78 -8.90 2.14
CA MET A 280 -2.44 -9.28 2.51
C MET A 280 -2.06 -8.51 3.77
N HIS A 281 -1.95 -9.22 4.88
CA HIS A 281 -1.43 -8.67 6.12
C HIS A 281 0.07 -8.96 6.20
N TRP A 282 0.86 -8.06 6.77
CA TRP A 282 2.26 -8.33 7.05
C TRP A 282 2.71 -7.68 8.36
N TRP A 283 3.74 -8.28 8.95
CA TRP A 283 4.40 -7.78 10.15
C TRP A 283 5.91 -7.70 9.91
N SER A 284 6.53 -6.65 10.45
CA SER A 284 7.97 -6.49 10.47
C SER A 284 8.45 -5.99 11.84
N PRO A 285 9.74 -6.16 12.19
CA PRO A 285 10.26 -5.64 13.46
C PRO A 285 10.13 -4.12 13.61
N THR A 286 10.17 -3.38 12.49
CA THR A 286 10.06 -1.93 12.46
C THR A 286 8.62 -1.42 12.39
N LEU A 287 7.69 -2.27 11.93
CA LEU A 287 6.30 -1.92 11.69
C LEU A 287 5.43 -3.11 12.04
N ASP A 288 4.59 -2.93 13.05
CA ASP A 288 3.58 -3.90 13.52
C ASP A 288 2.60 -4.27 12.39
N TRP A 289 1.60 -5.13 12.64
CA TRP A 289 0.70 -5.65 11.60
C TRP A 289 0.07 -4.55 10.74
N GLN A 290 0.28 -4.66 9.43
CA GLN A 290 -0.32 -3.83 8.39
C GLN A 290 -1.21 -4.70 7.49
N VAL A 291 -2.06 -4.06 6.67
CA VAL A 291 -2.88 -4.74 5.68
C VAL A 291 -2.93 -3.93 4.39
N CYS A 292 -2.91 -4.63 3.27
CA CYS A 292 -3.20 -4.08 1.96
C CYS A 292 -4.28 -4.93 1.31
N ASP A 293 -5.20 -4.26 0.66
CA ASP A 293 -6.23 -4.90 -0.15
C ASP A 293 -5.67 -5.06 -1.58
N LEU A 294 -5.13 -6.23 -1.88
CA LEU A 294 -4.56 -6.55 -3.19
C LEU A 294 -5.63 -6.47 -4.28
N THR A 295 -6.90 -6.68 -3.93
CA THR A 295 -7.99 -6.49 -4.86
C THR A 295 -8.07 -5.03 -5.27
N GLN A 296 -7.92 -4.07 -4.36
CA GLN A 296 -7.83 -2.62 -4.67
C GLN A 296 -6.63 -2.23 -5.54
N VAL A 297 -5.59 -3.05 -5.60
CA VAL A 297 -4.45 -2.84 -6.52
C VAL A 297 -4.66 -3.52 -7.86
N THR A 298 -5.13 -4.77 -7.88
CA THR A 298 -5.15 -5.63 -9.08
C THR A 298 -6.47 -5.63 -9.85
N GLY A 299 -7.59 -5.46 -9.17
CA GLY A 299 -8.94 -5.35 -9.74
C GLY A 299 -9.58 -6.71 -9.91
N ARG A 300 -9.01 -7.70 -9.23
CA ARG A 300 -9.38 -9.10 -9.29
C ARG A 300 -9.73 -9.58 -7.89
N ASP A 301 -10.90 -10.17 -7.79
CA ASP A 301 -11.40 -10.82 -6.58
C ASP A 301 -11.07 -12.31 -6.64
N LEU A 302 -11.02 -12.96 -5.48
CA LEU A 302 -10.94 -14.41 -5.40
C LEU A 302 -12.24 -14.98 -4.85
N ALA A 303 -12.66 -16.11 -5.39
CA ALA A 303 -13.73 -16.94 -4.84
C ALA A 303 -13.19 -18.12 -4.01
N SER A 304 -11.91 -18.48 -4.17
CA SER A 304 -11.24 -19.50 -3.37
C SER A 304 -10.38 -18.89 -2.25
N ASP A 305 -10.01 -19.72 -1.29
CA ASP A 305 -8.98 -19.37 -0.31
C ASP A 305 -7.63 -19.18 -1.03
N PRO A 306 -6.83 -18.18 -0.64
CA PRO A 306 -5.56 -17.90 -1.28
C PRO A 306 -4.47 -18.87 -0.80
N THR A 307 -3.52 -19.18 -1.67
CA THR A 307 -2.26 -19.87 -1.31
C THR A 307 -1.07 -18.99 -1.65
N ALA A 308 -0.02 -19.03 -0.84
CA ALA A 308 1.16 -18.20 -1.00
C ALA A 308 2.46 -19.00 -1.06
N TRP A 309 3.42 -18.53 -1.85
CA TRP A 309 4.79 -19.06 -1.84
C TRP A 309 5.80 -18.04 -2.34
N ILE A 310 7.07 -18.26 -2.03
CA ILE A 310 8.20 -17.54 -2.62
C ILE A 310 8.73 -18.34 -3.80
N ARG A 311 9.00 -17.68 -4.92
CA ARG A 311 9.55 -18.33 -6.11
C ARG A 311 10.90 -18.99 -5.76
N PRO A 312 11.04 -20.30 -6.01
CA PRO A 312 12.33 -20.97 -5.87
C PRO A 312 13.36 -20.36 -6.82
N GLY A 313 14.57 -20.11 -6.33
CA GLY A 313 15.72 -19.68 -7.13
C GLY A 313 16.13 -18.20 -7.00
N ASP A 314 15.17 -17.28 -6.85
CA ASP A 314 15.49 -15.86 -6.60
C ASP A 314 15.28 -15.43 -5.14
N GLY A 315 14.46 -16.16 -4.38
CA GLY A 315 14.14 -15.87 -2.99
C GLY A 315 13.43 -14.54 -2.76
N LYS A 316 13.03 -13.83 -3.82
CA LYS A 316 12.56 -12.43 -3.76
C LYS A 316 11.18 -12.25 -4.36
N THR A 317 10.78 -13.13 -5.28
CA THR A 317 9.49 -13.01 -5.95
C THR A 317 8.40 -13.71 -5.15
N GLU A 318 7.39 -12.96 -4.75
CA GLU A 318 6.29 -13.43 -3.92
C GLU A 318 5.09 -13.76 -4.80
N ARG A 319 4.39 -14.84 -4.46
CA ARG A 319 3.22 -15.29 -5.20
C ARG A 319 2.07 -15.52 -4.25
N LEU A 320 0.91 -15.01 -4.63
CA LEU A 320 -0.37 -15.36 -4.04
C LEU A 320 -1.26 -15.86 -5.17
N ALA A 321 -1.93 -17.00 -5.01
CA ALA A 321 -2.80 -17.55 -6.04
C ALA A 321 -4.16 -17.98 -5.48
N GLY A 322 -5.16 -17.93 -6.35
CA GLY A 322 -6.50 -18.47 -6.09
C GLY A 322 -7.36 -18.41 -7.35
N CYS A 323 -8.60 -18.88 -7.26
CA CYS A 323 -9.55 -18.88 -8.37
C CYS A 323 -10.55 -17.73 -8.25
N THR A 324 -10.93 -17.11 -9.36
CA THR A 324 -12.05 -16.14 -9.42
C THR A 324 -13.40 -16.88 -9.36
N SER A 325 -14.50 -16.12 -9.25
CA SER A 325 -15.88 -16.66 -9.34
C SER A 325 -16.21 -17.30 -10.70
N GLU A 326 -15.47 -16.94 -11.74
CA GLU A 326 -15.59 -17.48 -13.10
C GLU A 326 -14.78 -18.78 -13.28
N GLY A 327 -13.98 -19.16 -12.27
CA GLY A 327 -13.14 -20.35 -12.27
C GLY A 327 -11.72 -20.13 -12.82
N ASP A 328 -11.33 -18.89 -13.11
CA ASP A 328 -9.99 -18.57 -13.58
C ASP A 328 -8.97 -18.60 -12.44
N LEU A 329 -7.86 -19.32 -12.62
CA LEU A 329 -6.71 -19.26 -11.71
C LEU A 329 -5.95 -17.95 -11.93
N VAL A 330 -5.86 -17.13 -10.89
CA VAL A 330 -5.11 -15.88 -10.88
C VAL A 330 -3.92 -16.02 -9.94
N ILE A 331 -2.74 -15.62 -10.42
CA ILE A 331 -1.52 -15.52 -9.62
C ILE A 331 -1.14 -14.05 -9.53
N LEU A 332 -1.27 -13.49 -8.34
CA LEU A 332 -0.76 -12.18 -7.98
C LEU A 332 0.74 -12.33 -7.69
N THR A 333 1.55 -11.45 -8.28
CA THR A 333 3.01 -11.49 -8.15
C THR A 333 3.49 -10.19 -7.55
N GLY A 334 4.05 -10.29 -6.34
CA GLY A 334 4.69 -9.17 -5.66
C GLY A 334 6.17 -9.12 -6.03
N HIS A 335 6.60 -7.97 -6.57
CA HIS A 335 8.02 -7.60 -6.68
C HIS A 335 8.28 -6.40 -5.77
N GLY A 336 8.22 -6.60 -4.45
CA GLY A 336 8.71 -5.63 -3.46
C GLY A 336 8.07 -4.23 -3.43
N THR A 337 7.04 -3.92 -4.24
CA THR A 337 6.45 -2.57 -4.31
C THR A 337 5.40 -2.32 -3.24
N GLU A 338 4.61 -3.33 -2.85
CA GLU A 338 3.36 -3.09 -2.10
C GLU A 338 3.53 -2.91 -0.58
N ARG A 339 4.69 -3.25 -0.02
CA ARG A 339 5.00 -3.03 1.41
C ARG A 339 5.97 -1.88 1.62
N ARG A 340 6.93 -1.77 0.69
CA ARG A 340 7.93 -0.72 0.68
C ARG A 340 7.30 0.68 0.72
N VAL A 341 6.19 0.90 0.01
CA VAL A 341 5.52 2.20 0.00
C VAL A 341 5.02 2.57 1.39
N THR A 342 4.22 1.70 2.02
CA THR A 342 3.66 1.92 3.35
C THR A 342 4.77 2.06 4.40
N ASP A 343 5.82 1.25 4.30
CA ASP A 343 6.95 1.29 5.21
C ASP A 343 7.76 2.59 5.05
N GLU A 344 8.02 3.02 3.81
CA GLU A 344 8.78 4.24 3.53
C GLU A 344 8.01 5.51 3.87
N ILE A 345 6.69 5.59 3.63
CA ILE A 345 5.89 6.75 4.04
C ILE A 345 5.72 6.84 5.56
N GLN A 346 5.87 5.73 6.30
CA GLN A 346 5.86 5.73 7.77
C GLN A 346 7.24 6.03 8.36
N GLN A 347 8.31 5.88 7.58
CA GLN A 347 9.66 6.27 8.01
C GLN A 347 9.79 7.80 8.08
N PRO A 348 10.14 8.37 9.23
CA PRO A 348 10.26 9.81 9.36
C PRO A 348 11.60 10.32 8.81
N PHE A 349 11.59 11.54 8.24
CA PHE A 349 12.81 12.22 7.81
C PHE A 349 13.77 12.59 8.96
N ARG A 350 13.26 12.70 10.21
CA ARG A 350 14.01 12.95 11.45
C ARG A 350 13.65 11.94 12.55
N SER A 351 14.24 12.03 13.73
CA SER A 351 14.09 11.12 14.88
C SER A 351 12.70 11.17 15.56
N VAL A 352 11.61 11.05 14.80
CA VAL A 352 10.33 10.64 15.38
C VAL A 352 10.42 9.13 15.55
N ASN A 353 10.39 8.66 16.79
CA ASN A 353 10.45 7.23 17.03
C ASN A 353 9.04 6.64 16.89
N THR A 354 8.93 5.47 16.29
CA THR A 354 7.68 4.72 16.33
C THR A 354 7.36 4.37 17.79
N MET A 355 6.15 4.72 18.26
CA MET A 355 5.75 4.61 19.67
C MET A 355 4.55 3.68 19.80
N ARG A 356 4.75 2.39 19.47
CA ARG A 356 3.73 1.34 19.58
C ARG A 356 4.03 0.40 20.75
N SER A 357 2.99 0.10 21.53
CA SER A 357 3.04 -0.69 22.77
C SER A 357 4.05 -0.17 23.79
N VAL A 358 4.28 1.15 23.83
CA VAL A 358 5.25 1.80 24.72
C VAL A 358 4.54 2.41 25.93
N ARG A 359 5.18 2.27 27.10
CA ARG A 359 4.78 2.93 28.34
C ARG A 359 5.91 3.80 28.85
N ARG A 360 5.63 5.06 29.16
CA ARG A 360 6.60 6.01 29.72
C ARG A 360 6.27 6.35 31.15
N LYS A 361 7.26 6.22 32.05
CA LYS A 361 7.11 6.63 33.44
C LYS A 361 7.38 8.13 33.55
N VAL A 362 6.50 8.83 34.27
CA VAL A 362 6.62 10.26 34.56
C VAL A 362 6.49 10.47 36.06
N VAL A 363 7.27 11.39 36.62
CA VAL A 363 7.03 11.91 37.98
C VAL A 363 6.65 13.39 37.89
N THR A 364 5.56 13.75 38.55
CA THR A 364 5.04 15.11 38.55
C THR A 364 5.53 15.84 39.80
N ILE A 365 6.25 16.95 39.63
CA ILE A 365 6.77 17.80 40.73
C ILE A 365 6.06 19.15 40.68
N LEU A 366 5.29 19.45 41.73
CA LEU A 366 4.59 20.73 41.90
C LEU A 366 5.45 21.69 42.71
N TRP A 367 5.70 22.89 42.19
CA TRP A 367 6.52 23.92 42.85
C TRP A 367 5.97 25.32 42.60
N ASP A 368 6.06 26.20 43.59
CA ASP A 368 5.57 27.57 43.47
C ASP A 368 6.63 28.61 43.86
N ALA A 369 6.86 29.58 42.96
CA ALA A 369 7.68 30.75 43.20
C ALA A 369 6.95 31.89 43.92
N HIS A 370 5.64 31.77 44.12
CA HIS A 370 4.75 32.84 44.52
C HIS A 370 4.81 34.05 43.57
N ARG A 371 4.68 33.83 42.24
CA ARG A 371 4.71 34.95 41.31
C ARG A 371 3.46 35.82 41.55
N PRO A 372 3.59 37.18 41.58
CA PRO A 372 2.51 38.07 42.04
C PRO A 372 1.19 38.02 41.25
N ASN A 373 1.12 37.29 40.14
CA ASN A 373 -0.05 37.25 39.26
C ASN A 373 -0.46 35.82 38.88
N ASP A 374 0.15 34.79 39.48
CA ASP A 374 -0.26 33.42 39.18
C ASP A 374 -1.65 33.15 39.75
N ALA A 375 -2.39 32.24 39.10
CA ALA A 375 -3.65 31.74 39.64
C ALA A 375 -3.40 31.00 40.97
N PRO A 376 -4.45 30.83 41.80
CA PRO A 376 -4.37 29.97 42.98
C PRO A 376 -3.88 28.58 42.59
N ARG A 377 -3.03 27.98 43.43
CA ARG A 377 -2.56 26.60 43.22
C ARG A 377 -3.74 25.64 43.22
N PRO A 378 -3.89 24.80 42.19
CA PRO A 378 -4.81 23.67 42.24
C PRO A 378 -4.41 22.69 43.36
N ASP A 379 -5.40 21.97 43.90
CA ASP A 379 -5.12 20.84 44.81
C ASP A 379 -4.25 19.79 44.10
N ARG A 380 -3.32 19.17 44.83
CA ARG A 380 -2.43 18.14 44.28
C ARG A 380 -3.20 17.02 43.59
N ASP A 381 -4.31 16.57 44.19
CA ASP A 381 -5.15 15.50 43.65
C ASP A 381 -5.89 15.94 42.37
N VAL A 382 -6.10 17.24 42.16
CA VAL A 382 -6.64 17.76 40.89
C VAL A 382 -5.58 17.65 39.81
N VAL A 383 -4.34 18.06 40.08
CA VAL A 383 -3.23 17.93 39.12
C VAL A 383 -2.98 16.46 38.78
N ASP A 384 -2.96 15.59 39.79
CA ASP A 384 -2.78 14.14 39.60
C ASP A 384 -3.87 13.55 38.68
N ARG A 385 -5.13 13.92 38.89
CA ARG A 385 -6.23 13.50 38.00
C ARG A 385 -6.07 14.00 36.57
N VAL A 386 -5.59 15.24 36.36
CA VAL A 386 -5.35 15.77 35.01
C VAL A 386 -4.17 15.08 34.33
N VAL A 387 -3.16 14.62 35.07
CA VAL A 387 -2.04 13.88 34.48
C VAL A 387 -2.42 12.42 34.17
N GLN A 388 -3.04 11.70 35.12
CA GLN A 388 -3.21 10.23 35.02
C GLN A 388 -4.63 9.69 35.21
N GLY A 389 -5.63 10.55 35.32
CA GLY A 389 -7.03 10.16 35.46
C GLY A 389 -7.53 9.25 34.34
N ALA A 390 -8.64 8.54 34.58
CA ALA A 390 -9.20 7.63 33.60
C ALA A 390 -9.95 8.31 32.43
N VAL A 391 -10.29 9.59 32.58
CA VAL A 391 -10.99 10.41 31.60
C VAL A 391 -10.46 11.85 31.68
N ASP A 392 -10.43 12.56 30.56
CA ASP A 392 -10.05 13.99 30.48
C ASP A 392 -8.70 14.26 31.17
N SER A 393 -7.72 13.41 30.87
CA SER A 393 -6.38 13.47 31.43
C SER A 393 -5.34 13.32 30.32
N VAL A 394 -4.07 13.61 30.61
CA VAL A 394 -2.97 13.40 29.66
C VAL A 394 -2.82 11.91 29.31
N ARG A 395 -3.00 11.02 30.29
CA ARG A 395 -3.00 9.58 30.06
C ARG A 395 -4.14 9.14 29.14
N ASP A 396 -5.35 9.63 29.37
CA ASP A 396 -6.53 9.35 28.54
C ASP A 396 -6.34 9.89 27.11
N TYR A 397 -5.83 11.12 27.00
CA TYR A 397 -5.51 11.78 25.73
C TYR A 397 -4.58 10.92 24.86
N PHE A 398 -3.48 10.43 25.44
CA PHE A 398 -2.53 9.59 24.74
C PHE A 398 -3.10 8.22 24.40
N LEU A 399 -3.89 7.61 25.30
CA LEU A 399 -4.57 6.34 25.03
C LEU A 399 -5.54 6.48 23.86
N GLU A 400 -6.29 7.57 23.78
CA GLU A 400 -7.21 7.81 22.67
C GLU A 400 -6.46 8.08 21.36
N ASN A 401 -5.51 9.02 21.35
CA ASN A 401 -4.76 9.38 20.14
C ASN A 401 -3.99 8.20 19.54
N SER A 402 -3.43 7.34 20.41
CA SER A 402 -2.68 6.15 20.02
C SER A 402 -3.55 4.90 19.88
N ARG A 403 -4.83 4.98 20.26
CA ARG A 403 -5.75 3.82 20.24
C ARG A 403 -5.24 2.68 21.13
N GLY A 404 -4.68 3.05 22.28
CA GLY A 404 -4.21 2.15 23.33
C GLY A 404 -2.78 1.66 23.17
N VAL A 405 -2.06 2.03 22.10
CA VAL A 405 -0.68 1.55 21.86
C VAL A 405 0.39 2.45 22.52
N PHE A 406 0.03 3.57 23.12
CA PHE A 406 0.93 4.38 23.91
C PHE A 406 0.25 4.88 25.18
N THR A 407 0.98 4.92 26.28
CA THR A 407 0.47 5.47 27.55
C THR A 407 1.59 6.02 28.41
N ILE A 408 1.22 6.93 29.31
CA ILE A 408 2.09 7.36 30.40
C ILE A 408 1.65 6.73 31.72
N GLU A 409 2.60 6.55 32.62
CA GLU A 409 2.39 6.14 34.00
C GLU A 409 2.97 7.21 34.92
N ASN A 410 2.10 7.93 35.63
CA ASN A 410 2.56 8.91 36.61
C ASN A 410 2.87 8.19 37.93
N VAL A 411 4.16 7.97 38.21
CA VAL A 411 4.59 7.15 39.36
C VAL A 411 4.39 7.86 40.69
N ALA A 412 4.39 9.20 40.69
CA ALA A 412 4.04 10.02 41.84
C ALA A 412 3.71 11.47 41.43
N THR A 413 2.86 12.13 42.22
CA THR A 413 2.68 13.59 42.21
C THR A 413 3.17 14.17 43.54
N LEU A 414 4.22 14.98 43.49
CA LEU A 414 5.00 15.48 44.63
C LEU A 414 4.82 17.00 44.81
N GLY A 415 4.97 17.53 46.03
CA GLY A 415 4.76 18.94 46.34
C GLY A 415 3.30 19.29 46.72
N TRP A 416 2.90 20.56 46.81
CA TRP A 416 3.61 21.80 46.41
C TRP A 416 4.84 22.15 47.26
N TYR A 417 6.00 22.28 46.62
CA TYR A 417 7.20 22.81 47.25
C TYR A 417 7.29 24.33 47.07
N GLU A 418 7.62 25.03 48.15
CA GLU A 418 7.82 26.49 48.12
C GLU A 418 9.19 26.84 47.56
N SER A 419 9.33 27.97 46.86
CA SER A 419 10.63 28.50 46.46
C SER A 419 11.46 28.99 47.65
N ASP A 420 12.78 28.77 47.62
CA ASP A 420 13.71 29.31 48.62
C ASP A 420 14.03 30.81 48.37
N PHE A 421 13.80 31.28 47.15
CA PHE A 421 14.13 32.63 46.69
C PHE A 421 12.89 33.35 46.11
N PRO A 422 12.91 34.69 45.98
CA PRO A 422 11.84 35.41 45.30
C PRO A 422 11.87 35.13 43.77
N PRO A 423 10.72 35.27 43.06
CA PRO A 423 10.63 35.04 41.60
C PRO A 423 11.70 35.73 40.76
N THR A 424 12.14 36.91 41.18
CA THR A 424 13.15 37.72 40.49
C THR A 424 14.53 37.09 40.47
N GLU A 425 14.82 36.10 41.33
CA GLU A 425 16.08 35.35 41.28
C GLU A 425 16.05 34.21 40.24
N TYR A 426 14.88 33.61 39.97
CA TYR A 426 14.74 32.57 38.94
C TYR A 426 14.51 33.17 37.54
N TRP A 427 13.76 34.27 37.47
CA TRP A 427 13.47 35.00 36.23
C TRP A 427 13.92 36.47 36.33
N PRO A 428 15.24 36.74 36.37
CA PRO A 428 15.75 38.09 36.50
C PRO A 428 15.58 38.87 35.18
N GLY A 429 15.34 40.17 35.29
CA GLY A 429 15.21 41.05 34.13
C GLY A 429 16.55 41.28 33.40
N GLY A 430 16.47 41.74 32.14
CA GLY A 430 17.63 42.26 31.42
C GLY A 430 18.64 41.22 30.90
N GLY A 431 18.23 39.96 30.72
CA GLY A 431 19.07 38.91 30.11
C GLY A 431 20.13 38.32 31.06
N SER A 432 20.00 38.54 32.36
CA SER A 432 20.85 37.92 33.37
C SER A 432 20.46 36.45 33.60
N VAL A 433 21.42 35.64 34.06
CA VAL A 433 21.20 34.21 34.35
C VAL A 433 20.52 34.09 35.71
N GLY A 434 19.29 33.56 35.71
CA GLY A 434 18.54 33.26 36.93
C GLY A 434 18.86 31.90 37.51
N ARG A 435 18.34 31.64 38.70
CA ARG A 435 18.37 30.33 39.34
C ARG A 435 17.52 29.30 38.57
N ASP A 436 17.95 28.05 38.59
CA ASP A 436 17.19 26.96 38.00
C ASP A 436 16.11 26.44 38.98
N SER A 437 14.86 26.80 38.71
CA SER A 437 13.68 26.38 39.49
C SER A 437 13.48 24.86 39.48
N GLY A 438 13.79 24.21 38.35
CA GLY A 438 13.69 22.76 38.20
C GLY A 438 14.71 22.02 39.07
N ALA A 439 15.95 22.52 39.12
CA ALA A 439 17.01 21.94 39.96
C ALA A 439 16.66 22.02 41.45
N GLU A 440 16.14 23.17 41.90
CA GLU A 440 15.69 23.33 43.28
C GLU A 440 14.51 22.39 43.60
N ALA A 441 13.51 22.34 42.72
CA ALA A 441 12.34 21.48 42.90
C ALA A 441 12.71 19.99 42.96
N ILE A 442 13.60 19.53 42.08
CA ILE A 442 14.11 18.15 42.08
C ILE A 442 14.83 17.82 43.39
N ARG A 443 15.70 18.72 43.90
CA ARG A 443 16.38 18.49 45.20
C ARG A 443 15.42 18.46 46.38
N LYS A 444 14.31 19.19 46.31
CA LYS A 444 13.25 19.15 47.34
C LYS A 444 12.45 17.85 47.24
N ALA A 445 12.06 17.45 46.02
CA ALA A 445 11.38 16.20 45.74
C ALA A 445 12.18 14.97 46.18
N ALA A 446 13.52 14.98 46.03
CA ALA A 446 14.41 13.89 46.44
C ALA A 446 14.38 13.58 47.95
N ARG A 447 13.79 14.45 48.77
CA ARG A 447 13.57 14.17 50.20
C ARG A 447 12.39 13.23 50.44
N ASP A 448 11.45 13.20 49.50
CA ASP A 448 10.18 12.47 49.61
C ASP A 448 10.07 11.32 48.59
N PHE A 449 11.00 11.24 47.63
CA PHE A 449 10.97 10.31 46.51
C PHE A 449 12.38 9.85 46.15
N ASP A 450 12.59 8.55 46.01
CA ASP A 450 13.88 7.94 45.65
C ASP A 450 14.00 7.85 44.13
N PHE A 451 14.79 8.74 43.54
CA PHE A 451 15.02 8.76 42.09
C PHE A 451 15.90 7.58 41.63
N ALA A 452 16.80 7.08 42.48
CA ALA A 452 17.71 6.00 42.12
C ALA A 452 16.99 4.66 41.93
N ALA A 453 15.80 4.48 42.50
CA ALA A 453 14.96 3.31 42.29
C ALA A 453 14.50 3.11 40.83
N PHE A 454 14.65 4.14 39.99
CA PHE A 454 14.24 4.12 38.58
C PHE A 454 15.40 4.05 37.58
N ASP A 455 16.66 4.05 38.04
CA ASP A 455 17.83 3.77 37.20
C ASP A 455 17.91 2.25 36.97
N GLU A 456 17.18 1.78 35.96
CA GLU A 456 17.00 0.36 35.67
C GLU A 456 18.25 -0.23 35.01
N ASN A 457 18.98 0.58 34.26
CA ASN A 457 20.17 0.14 33.53
C ASN A 457 21.48 0.29 34.35
N GLY A 458 21.45 1.05 35.46
CA GLY A 458 22.56 1.26 36.39
C GLY A 458 23.67 2.15 35.86
N ASP A 459 23.38 3.03 34.90
CA ASP A 459 24.36 3.94 34.28
C ASP A 459 24.56 5.26 35.04
N GLY A 460 23.73 5.52 36.06
CA GLY A 460 23.79 6.73 36.88
C GLY A 460 23.13 7.95 36.25
N GLU A 461 22.37 7.79 35.17
CA GLU A 461 21.59 8.85 34.51
C GLU A 461 20.15 8.40 34.30
N LEU A 462 19.17 9.22 34.72
CA LEU A 462 17.78 8.90 34.43
C LEU A 462 17.44 9.28 32.99
N GLY A 463 17.34 8.24 32.16
CA GLY A 463 16.90 8.34 30.78
C GLY A 463 15.39 8.50 30.65
N ILE A 464 14.94 8.91 29.47
CA ILE A 464 13.51 9.05 29.15
C ILE A 464 12.75 7.71 29.08
N GLU A 465 13.47 6.61 28.92
CA GLU A 465 12.91 5.24 29.01
C GLU A 465 12.59 4.86 30.47
N GLU A 466 13.28 5.47 31.44
CA GLU A 466 13.28 5.07 32.84
C GLU A 466 12.34 5.93 33.69
N LEU A 467 12.56 7.25 33.70
CA LEU A 467 11.70 8.19 34.42
C LEU A 467 11.89 9.61 33.89
N PHE A 468 10.82 10.21 33.38
CA PHE A 468 10.83 11.61 32.95
C PHE A 468 10.18 12.53 33.99
N VAL A 469 10.72 13.74 34.17
CA VAL A 469 10.21 14.69 35.17
C VAL A 469 9.30 15.72 34.50
N LEU A 470 8.03 15.73 34.91
CA LEU A 470 7.06 16.78 34.63
C LEU A 470 7.11 17.81 35.76
N PHE A 471 7.56 19.02 35.45
CA PHE A 471 7.70 20.12 36.40
C PHE A 471 6.56 21.13 36.23
N VAL A 472 5.74 21.31 37.27
CA VAL A 472 4.50 22.07 37.19
C VAL A 472 4.55 23.31 38.08
N LEU A 473 4.19 24.45 37.48
CA LEU A 473 4.12 25.77 38.11
C LEU A 473 2.68 26.31 38.04
N PRO A 474 2.20 27.08 39.03
CA PRO A 474 0.97 27.84 38.85
C PRO A 474 1.22 28.95 37.82
N GLY A 475 0.24 29.22 36.95
CA GLY A 475 0.29 30.26 35.93
C GLY A 475 -0.96 31.15 35.94
N ARG A 476 -0.96 32.23 35.16
CA ARG A 476 -2.15 33.10 34.97
C ARG A 476 -3.34 32.38 34.31
N GLY A 477 -3.07 31.23 33.70
CA GLY A 477 -3.95 30.33 32.96
C GLY A 477 -3.09 29.21 32.33
N ASP A 478 -3.70 28.27 31.63
CA ASP A 478 -2.96 27.30 30.80
C ASP A 478 -2.38 28.04 29.59
N GLY A 479 -1.06 28.21 29.49
CA GLY A 479 -0.53 29.04 28.39
C GLY A 479 0.97 29.07 28.14
N GLY A 480 1.77 28.27 28.84
CA GLY A 480 3.19 28.20 28.52
C GLY A 480 3.87 27.00 29.14
N GLY A 481 4.59 26.26 28.31
CA GLY A 481 5.57 25.30 28.74
C GLY A 481 6.81 25.34 27.87
N LEU A 482 7.80 24.56 28.26
CA LEU A 482 8.93 24.21 27.42
C LEU A 482 9.61 22.94 27.94
N GLY A 483 10.05 22.10 27.00
CA GLY A 483 11.14 21.17 27.25
C GLY A 483 12.46 21.92 27.41
N ARG A 484 13.18 21.70 28.53
CA ARG A 484 14.48 22.34 28.74
C ARG A 484 15.46 21.46 29.52
N PRO A 485 16.77 21.63 29.31
CA PRO A 485 17.76 21.04 30.19
C PRO A 485 17.69 21.69 31.57
N VAL A 486 18.03 20.91 32.59
CA VAL A 486 18.17 21.37 33.98
C VAL A 486 19.65 21.56 34.30
N GLY A 487 19.97 22.70 34.91
CA GLY A 487 21.33 23.04 35.32
C GLY A 487 21.56 22.97 36.82
N ASP A 488 22.77 23.33 37.24
CA ASP A 488 23.04 23.75 38.62
C ASP A 488 22.62 25.23 38.80
N ASP A 489 22.49 25.68 40.05
CA ASP A 489 21.81 26.91 40.51
C ASP A 489 22.00 28.22 39.73
N TYR A 490 22.98 28.35 38.84
CA TYR A 490 23.21 29.53 37.99
C TYR A 490 23.68 29.18 36.57
N VAL A 491 23.23 28.05 36.02
CA VAL A 491 23.52 27.68 34.63
C VAL A 491 22.51 28.36 33.69
N PRO A 492 22.95 28.98 32.57
CA PRO A 492 22.04 29.54 31.57
C PRO A 492 20.99 28.54 31.11
N ARG A 493 19.73 28.99 30.95
CA ARG A 493 18.67 28.18 30.32
C ARG A 493 19.19 27.70 28.95
N GLY A 494 19.32 26.38 28.77
CA GLY A 494 19.83 25.76 27.54
C GLY A 494 21.23 25.15 27.60
N GLU A 495 22.02 25.37 28.67
CA GLU A 495 23.40 24.86 28.81
C GLU A 495 23.54 23.78 29.91
N GLY A 496 22.42 23.23 30.40
CA GLY A 496 22.33 22.42 31.62
C GLY A 496 23.28 21.21 31.68
N LYS A 497 23.98 21.06 32.82
CA LYS A 497 24.86 19.91 33.14
C LYS A 497 24.11 18.74 33.79
N GLY A 498 22.80 18.87 34.01
CA GLY A 498 21.99 17.99 34.83
C GLY A 498 22.15 18.25 36.33
N VAL A 499 21.15 17.86 37.11
CA VAL A 499 21.17 17.87 38.58
C VAL A 499 21.35 16.43 39.08
N VAL A 500 22.22 16.24 40.08
CA VAL A 500 22.44 14.93 40.70
C VAL A 500 21.69 14.86 42.03
N VAL A 501 20.80 13.89 42.16
CA VAL A 501 20.07 13.54 43.39
C VAL A 501 20.09 12.02 43.54
N ASP A 502 20.16 11.52 44.77
CA ASP A 502 20.16 10.08 45.06
C ASP A 502 21.25 9.25 44.33
N GLY A 503 22.28 9.90 43.79
CA GLY A 503 23.34 9.24 43.01
C GLY A 503 23.05 9.13 41.51
N VAL A 504 21.90 9.59 41.04
CA VAL A 504 21.51 9.62 39.62
C VAL A 504 21.43 11.04 39.07
N ARG A 505 21.73 11.21 37.78
CA ARG A 505 21.69 12.51 37.10
C ARG A 505 20.42 12.69 36.28
N ILE A 506 19.71 13.81 36.50
CA ILE A 506 18.53 14.21 35.72
C ILE A 506 18.92 15.40 34.85
N THR A 507 18.77 15.28 33.53
CA THR A 507 19.29 16.27 32.57
C THR A 507 18.22 17.15 31.94
N THR A 508 16.98 16.66 31.83
CA THR A 508 15.91 17.32 31.07
C THR A 508 14.57 17.23 31.79
N ILE A 509 13.75 18.27 31.70
CA ILE A 509 12.39 18.33 32.24
C ILE A 509 11.42 18.92 31.21
N ALA A 510 10.13 18.62 31.35
CA ALA A 510 9.06 19.44 30.79
C ALA A 510 8.57 20.42 31.87
N GLU A 511 8.83 21.72 31.69
CA GLU A 511 8.32 22.79 32.56
C GLU A 511 6.98 23.27 32.03
N VAL A 512 5.92 23.20 32.81
CA VAL A 512 4.55 23.57 32.41
C VAL A 512 3.93 24.53 33.42
N SER A 513 3.41 25.66 32.95
CA SER A 513 2.57 26.55 33.77
C SER A 513 1.10 26.23 33.55
N ILE A 514 0.39 25.89 34.64
CA ILE A 514 -1.01 25.48 34.63
C ILE A 514 -1.93 26.54 35.26
N GLY A 515 -3.15 26.64 34.74
CA GLY A 515 -4.24 27.41 35.31
C GLY A 515 -4.95 26.69 36.46
N SER A 516 -6.02 27.32 36.94
CA SER A 516 -6.92 26.75 37.95
C SER A 516 -8.38 27.00 37.54
N PRO A 517 -9.12 25.98 37.06
CA PRO A 517 -8.71 24.57 36.95
C PRO A 517 -7.71 24.32 35.80
N PRO A 518 -6.83 23.31 35.91
CA PRO A 518 -5.91 22.91 34.84
C PRO A 518 -6.59 21.97 33.83
N GLY A 519 -6.23 22.08 32.54
CA GLY A 519 -6.60 21.13 31.48
C GLY A 519 -5.42 20.25 30.99
N PRO A 520 -5.67 19.15 30.27
CA PRO A 520 -4.62 18.22 29.83
C PRO A 520 -3.80 18.73 28.63
N GLY A 521 -4.31 19.68 27.84
CA GLY A 521 -3.74 20.06 26.54
C GLY A 521 -2.30 20.52 26.58
N ILE A 522 -1.97 21.50 27.42
CA ILE A 522 -0.59 22.03 27.50
C ILE A 522 0.39 21.00 28.06
N ILE A 523 -0.05 20.17 29.03
CA ILE A 523 0.81 19.10 29.58
C ILE A 523 1.07 18.04 28.51
N ALA A 524 0.04 17.64 27.75
CA ALA A 524 0.17 16.68 26.66
C ALA A 524 1.08 17.21 25.54
N HIS A 525 0.95 18.49 25.18
CA HIS A 525 1.82 19.16 24.19
C HIS A 525 3.30 19.07 24.61
N GLU A 526 3.60 19.52 25.82
CA GLU A 526 4.98 19.60 26.32
C GLU A 526 5.62 18.23 26.56
N LEU A 527 4.82 17.24 26.96
CA LEU A 527 5.29 15.86 27.06
C LEU A 527 5.48 15.20 25.69
N SER A 528 4.79 15.65 24.64
CA SER A 528 4.94 15.09 23.29
C SER A 528 6.31 15.39 22.68
N HIS A 529 6.97 16.49 23.06
CA HIS A 529 8.34 16.77 22.61
C HIS A 529 9.36 15.72 23.07
N PRO A 530 9.58 15.52 24.39
CA PRO A 530 10.54 14.54 24.87
C PRO A 530 10.02 13.12 24.63
N LEU A 531 8.77 12.80 25.04
CA LEU A 531 8.33 11.40 25.09
C LEU A 531 8.10 10.79 23.71
N LEU A 532 7.79 11.61 22.69
CA LEU A 532 7.43 11.15 21.35
C LEU A 532 8.34 11.70 20.24
N GLY A 533 9.16 12.72 20.53
CA GLY A 533 10.02 13.36 19.53
C GLY A 533 9.28 14.29 18.55
N LEU A 534 8.09 14.78 18.92
CA LEU A 534 7.30 15.65 18.05
C LEU A 534 7.84 17.07 18.07
N GLY A 535 7.86 17.73 16.91
CA GLY A 535 8.18 19.16 16.80
C GLY A 535 6.92 20.02 16.70
N ASP A 536 7.01 21.26 17.16
CA ASP A 536 5.94 22.27 17.03
C ASP A 536 5.50 22.52 15.57
N MET A 537 4.28 23.01 15.42
CA MET A 537 3.68 23.41 14.13
C MET A 537 3.26 24.88 14.06
N TYR A 538 3.14 25.57 15.21
CA TYR A 538 2.66 26.96 15.24
C TYR A 538 3.70 27.98 14.73
N PHE A 539 3.20 29.10 14.22
CA PHE A 539 3.99 30.23 13.73
C PHE A 539 3.74 31.47 14.62
N PRO A 540 4.65 31.80 15.56
CA PRO A 540 4.38 32.79 16.61
C PRO A 540 4.27 34.24 16.12
N GLU A 541 4.88 34.58 14.98
CA GLU A 541 5.05 35.97 14.55
C GLU A 541 4.17 36.38 13.36
N PHE A 542 3.44 35.44 12.75
CA PHE A 542 2.62 35.73 11.57
C PHE A 542 1.57 34.64 11.29
N PHE A 543 0.50 35.02 10.61
CA PHE A 543 -0.51 34.08 10.11
C PHE A 543 0.04 33.30 8.91
N ASN A 544 0.03 31.97 8.99
CA ASN A 544 0.36 31.09 7.88
C ASN A 544 -0.90 30.36 7.37
N PRO A 545 -1.30 30.56 6.09
CA PRO A 545 -2.51 29.95 5.54
C PRO A 545 -2.45 28.42 5.41
N THR A 546 -1.28 27.79 5.60
CA THR A 546 -1.13 26.33 5.56
C THR A 546 -0.77 25.71 6.90
N ALA A 547 -0.76 26.49 8.00
CA ALA A 547 -0.57 25.95 9.35
C ALA A 547 -1.74 25.04 9.75
N ALA A 548 -1.49 24.11 10.67
CA ALA A 548 -2.52 23.24 11.20
C ALA A 548 -3.57 24.05 11.98
N GLY A 549 -3.15 25.07 12.73
CA GLY A 549 -4.04 25.81 13.63
C GLY A 549 -4.68 24.86 14.65
N PRO A 550 -5.99 24.98 14.96
CA PRO A 550 -6.63 24.19 16.01
C PRO A 550 -6.80 22.69 15.69
N TYR A 551 -6.21 22.19 14.59
CA TYR A 551 -6.34 20.79 14.15
C TYR A 551 -5.14 19.91 14.49
N SER A 552 -4.18 20.41 15.27
CA SER A 552 -3.08 19.63 15.84
C SER A 552 -2.76 20.09 17.24
N LEU A 553 -2.56 19.15 18.17
CA LEU A 553 -2.01 19.46 19.50
C LEU A 553 -0.68 20.20 19.42
N MET A 554 0.14 19.88 18.42
CA MET A 554 1.48 20.46 18.26
C MET A 554 1.45 21.87 17.67
N ASP A 555 0.27 22.42 17.37
CA ASP A 555 0.07 23.83 17.04
C ASP A 555 -0.47 24.59 18.28
N TRP A 556 -0.84 25.85 18.11
CA TRP A 556 -1.27 26.73 19.20
C TRP A 556 -2.76 26.53 19.51
N ASP A 557 -3.12 25.49 20.26
CA ASP A 557 -4.47 25.36 20.81
C ASP A 557 -4.50 24.72 22.22
N GLY A 558 -5.01 25.49 23.20
CA GLY A 558 -5.19 25.04 24.58
C GLY A 558 -6.37 24.06 24.75
N LYS A 559 -7.14 23.77 23.69
CA LYS A 559 -8.30 22.87 23.69
C LYS A 559 -7.96 21.37 23.57
N ALA A 560 -6.69 21.01 23.48
CA ALA A 560 -6.23 19.62 23.38
C ALA A 560 -6.80 18.81 22.19
N PRO A 561 -6.80 19.31 20.94
CA PRO A 561 -7.22 18.52 19.78
C PRO A 561 -6.29 17.30 19.57
N HIS A 562 -6.70 16.33 18.77
CA HIS A 562 -5.82 15.22 18.35
C HIS A 562 -4.57 15.74 17.63
N ILE A 563 -3.45 15.02 17.75
CA ILE A 563 -2.23 15.27 16.97
C ILE A 563 -2.55 15.17 15.46
N ASP A 564 -1.82 15.91 14.61
CA ASP A 564 -1.99 15.86 13.15
C ASP A 564 -1.72 14.44 12.59
N PRO A 565 -2.29 14.11 11.43
CA PRO A 565 -2.14 12.76 10.89
C PRO A 565 -0.73 12.45 10.42
N ALA A 566 0.09 13.44 10.05
CA ALA A 566 1.45 13.16 9.59
C ALA A 566 2.31 12.68 10.75
N GLN A 567 2.28 13.36 11.90
CA GLN A 567 2.97 12.92 13.10
C GLN A 567 2.41 11.60 13.66
N LYS A 568 1.07 11.43 13.70
CA LYS A 568 0.46 10.14 14.11
C LYS A 568 0.84 9.00 13.16
N LEU A 569 1.00 9.26 11.85
CA LEU A 569 1.50 8.27 10.89
C LEU A 569 2.91 7.81 11.27
N LYS A 570 3.82 8.75 11.60
CA LYS A 570 5.21 8.43 11.98
C LYS A 570 5.34 7.71 13.33
N LEU A 571 4.47 8.06 14.28
CA LEU A 571 4.38 7.35 15.57
C LEU A 571 3.82 5.93 15.40
N GLY A 572 3.21 5.62 14.25
CA GLY A 572 2.52 4.36 13.99
C GLY A 572 1.15 4.31 14.68
N TRP A 573 0.48 5.43 14.90
CA TRP A 573 -0.82 5.49 15.59
C TRP A 573 -2.01 5.45 14.62
N LEU A 574 -1.75 5.62 13.33
CA LEU A 574 -2.77 5.55 12.27
C LEU A 574 -2.81 4.18 11.57
N ARG A 575 -3.90 3.99 10.83
CA ARG A 575 -4.16 2.89 9.89
C ARG A 575 -4.22 3.49 8.47
N PRO A 576 -3.07 3.72 7.81
CA PRO A 576 -3.03 4.34 6.48
C PRO A 576 -3.56 3.39 5.39
N ARG A 577 -4.39 3.92 4.49
CA ARG A 577 -4.87 3.22 3.29
C ARG A 577 -4.32 3.92 2.05
N VAL A 578 -3.34 3.31 1.40
CA VAL A 578 -2.76 3.87 0.17
C VAL A 578 -3.71 3.61 -1.00
N ILE A 579 -4.07 4.67 -1.72
CA ILE A 579 -5.08 4.62 -2.77
C ILE A 579 -4.41 4.50 -4.14
N PHE A 580 -4.60 3.35 -4.79
CA PHE A 580 -3.99 3.05 -6.10
C PHE A 580 -4.97 3.05 -7.26
N ARG A 581 -6.27 3.11 -7.00
CA ARG A 581 -7.30 3.15 -8.05
C ARG A 581 -8.38 4.17 -7.79
N SER A 582 -8.99 4.60 -8.89
CA SER A 582 -10.18 5.41 -8.85
C SER A 582 -11.33 4.62 -8.22
N GLY A 583 -12.06 5.21 -7.28
CA GLY A 583 -13.15 4.53 -6.59
C GLY A 583 -13.82 5.40 -5.53
N ILE A 584 -14.88 4.87 -4.92
CA ILE A 584 -15.51 5.47 -3.75
C ILE A 584 -14.85 4.85 -2.51
N TYR A 585 -14.39 5.69 -1.60
CA TYR A 585 -13.71 5.28 -0.38
C TYR A 585 -14.47 5.81 0.84
N GLU A 586 -14.87 4.87 1.71
CA GLU A 586 -15.45 5.16 3.01
C GLU A 586 -14.36 5.70 3.95
N LEU A 587 -14.61 6.88 4.52
CA LEU A 587 -13.71 7.54 5.47
C LEU A 587 -14.46 7.87 6.77
N PRO A 588 -14.43 6.97 7.76
CA PRO A 588 -14.98 7.25 9.08
C PRO A 588 -14.15 8.29 9.83
N ASN A 589 -14.73 8.92 10.85
CA ASN A 589 -14.03 9.87 11.73
C ASN A 589 -12.71 9.27 12.24
N VAL A 590 -11.63 10.02 12.10
CA VAL A 590 -10.27 9.64 12.49
C VAL A 590 -10.13 9.40 14.01
N GLU A 591 -10.87 10.13 14.85
CA GLU A 591 -10.83 10.04 16.32
C GLU A 591 -10.99 8.60 16.81
N ARG A 592 -11.89 7.84 16.18
CA ARG A 592 -12.22 6.46 16.56
C ARG A 592 -11.55 5.41 15.66
N SER A 593 -11.50 5.69 14.37
CA SER A 593 -11.06 4.70 13.38
C SER A 593 -9.54 4.63 13.23
N GLY A 594 -8.85 5.76 13.40
CA GLY A 594 -7.46 5.96 13.00
C GLY A 594 -7.22 5.82 11.49
N ILE A 595 -8.26 5.72 10.66
CA ILE A 595 -8.15 5.49 9.22
C ILE A 595 -7.86 6.81 8.52
N VAL A 596 -6.82 6.81 7.68
CA VAL A 596 -6.50 7.92 6.77
C VAL A 596 -6.25 7.38 5.37
N LEU A 597 -6.62 8.13 4.34
CA LEU A 597 -6.27 7.78 2.96
C LEU A 597 -4.94 8.44 2.60
N VAL A 598 -4.07 7.71 1.90
CA VAL A 598 -2.77 8.20 1.44
C VAL A 598 -2.78 8.27 -0.08
N LEU A 599 -2.51 9.45 -0.63
CA LEU A 599 -2.29 9.66 -2.06
C LEU A 599 -0.79 9.87 -2.31
N VAL A 600 -0.19 8.98 -3.10
CA VAL A 600 1.25 8.99 -3.38
C VAL A 600 1.49 8.64 -4.85
N ASP A 601 2.46 9.31 -5.47
CA ASP A 601 2.92 9.00 -6.82
C ASP A 601 4.25 8.25 -6.74
N LEU A 602 4.21 6.95 -7.00
CA LEU A 602 5.38 6.08 -6.88
C LEU A 602 6.49 6.40 -7.89
N GLU A 603 6.17 7.02 -9.03
CA GLU A 603 7.19 7.45 -10.00
C GLU A 603 7.95 8.68 -9.48
N ARG A 604 7.27 9.54 -8.72
CA ARG A 604 7.87 10.71 -8.05
C ARG A 604 8.58 10.34 -6.75
N GLY A 605 8.19 9.21 -6.16
CA GLY A 605 8.73 8.67 -4.91
C GLY A 605 7.85 8.96 -3.70
N VAL A 606 8.24 8.37 -2.57
CA VAL A 606 7.49 8.38 -1.30
C VAL A 606 7.83 9.56 -0.38
N GLY A 607 8.77 10.42 -0.80
CA GLY A 607 9.21 11.58 -0.01
C GLY A 607 8.24 12.77 -0.04
N GLU A 608 7.14 12.68 -0.79
CA GLU A 608 6.09 13.69 -0.85
C GLU A 608 4.73 13.04 -1.15
N TYR A 609 3.73 13.28 -0.32
CA TYR A 609 2.42 12.62 -0.41
C TYR A 609 1.32 13.46 0.24
N PHE A 610 0.06 13.03 0.08
CA PHE A 610 -1.09 13.66 0.72
C PHE A 610 -1.79 12.67 1.66
N LEU A 611 -2.24 13.16 2.82
CA LEU A 611 -3.10 12.44 3.75
C LEU A 611 -4.49 13.07 3.75
N ILE A 612 -5.51 12.22 3.73
CA ILE A 612 -6.91 12.62 3.82
C ILE A 612 -7.50 11.96 5.05
N GLU A 613 -8.05 12.76 5.94
CA GLU A 613 -8.74 12.29 7.15
C GLU A 613 -10.11 12.96 7.28
N ASN A 614 -11.04 12.30 7.97
CA ASN A 614 -12.31 12.90 8.35
C ASN A 614 -12.21 13.39 9.80
N ARG A 615 -12.14 14.71 9.97
CA ARG A 615 -12.18 15.42 11.26
C ARG A 615 -13.61 15.80 11.56
N TRP A 616 -14.35 14.86 12.12
CA TRP A 616 -15.70 15.10 12.62
C TRP A 616 -15.62 15.22 14.16
N PRO A 617 -16.14 16.30 14.78
CA PRO A 617 -16.15 16.43 16.23
C PRO A 617 -16.81 15.20 16.87
N GLY A 618 -16.01 14.37 17.51
CA GLY A 618 -16.49 13.20 18.21
C GLY A 618 -17.00 13.58 19.60
N THR A 619 -16.75 12.71 20.57
CA THR A 619 -17.31 12.87 21.92
C THR A 619 -16.26 13.23 22.96
N SER A 620 -14.99 13.31 22.58
CA SER A 620 -13.84 13.52 23.47
C SER A 620 -13.01 14.73 23.01
N TYR A 621 -11.77 14.56 22.55
CA TYR A 621 -10.80 15.65 22.42
C TYR A 621 -11.00 16.56 21.20
N ASP A 622 -11.51 16.03 20.07
CA ASP A 622 -11.87 16.84 18.90
C ASP A 622 -13.26 17.50 19.04
N ASN A 623 -13.94 17.38 20.19
CA ASN A 623 -15.30 17.93 20.40
C ASN A 623 -15.36 19.47 20.36
N ALA A 624 -14.22 20.15 20.59
CA ALA A 624 -14.11 21.59 20.71
C ALA A 624 -13.63 22.26 19.40
N LEU A 625 -13.48 21.45 18.34
CA LEU A 625 -13.15 21.94 16.99
C LEU A 625 -14.30 22.78 16.44
N ASP A 626 -13.96 23.97 15.94
CA ASP A 626 -14.95 24.93 15.44
C ASP A 626 -15.57 24.50 14.09
N TRP A 627 -14.93 23.57 13.36
CA TRP A 627 -15.39 23.07 12.05
C TRP A 627 -15.18 21.57 11.92
N ALA A 628 -16.01 20.95 11.07
CA ALA A 628 -16.00 19.53 10.78
C ALA A 628 -15.87 19.27 9.28
N GLY A 629 -15.25 18.15 8.89
CA GLY A 629 -15.14 17.73 7.49
C GLY A 629 -13.80 17.08 7.17
N LEU A 630 -13.44 17.05 5.88
CA LEU A 630 -12.17 16.47 5.47
C LEU A 630 -11.00 17.39 5.82
N GLY A 631 -9.95 16.84 6.43
CA GLY A 631 -8.64 17.45 6.54
C GLY A 631 -7.74 16.90 5.44
N ILE A 632 -7.13 17.78 4.65
CA ILE A 632 -6.19 17.42 3.57
C ILE A 632 -4.82 17.94 3.93
N TRP A 633 -3.86 17.02 4.07
CA TRP A 633 -2.52 17.32 4.55
C TRP A 633 -1.52 16.99 3.46
N HIS A 634 -0.70 17.95 3.09
CA HIS A 634 0.43 17.79 2.20
C HIS A 634 1.68 17.56 3.04
N VAL A 635 2.28 16.38 2.91
CA VAL A 635 3.46 15.97 3.68
C VAL A 635 4.66 15.90 2.74
N ILE A 636 5.73 16.58 3.12
CA ILE A 636 6.98 16.68 2.39
C ILE A 636 8.10 16.27 3.34
N GLU A 637 8.75 15.14 3.04
CA GLU A 637 9.83 14.59 3.83
C GLU A 637 11.17 15.23 3.43
N ASP A 638 11.41 15.46 2.14
CA ASP A 638 12.68 16.04 1.68
C ASP A 638 12.73 17.56 1.90
N SER A 639 13.65 18.01 2.75
CA SER A 639 13.79 19.43 3.04
C SER A 639 14.24 20.28 1.86
N ARG A 640 14.93 19.69 0.88
CA ARG A 640 15.27 20.36 -0.39
C ARG A 640 14.02 20.76 -1.19
N SER A 641 12.90 20.08 -0.96
CA SER A 641 11.61 20.35 -1.60
C SER A 641 10.81 21.45 -0.91
N TYR A 642 11.32 22.10 0.14
CA TYR A 642 10.69 23.26 0.80
C TYR A 642 11.68 24.34 1.31
N GLU A 643 12.98 24.16 1.12
CA GLU A 643 14.04 25.12 1.43
C GLU A 643 14.36 26.03 0.24
N ILE A 644 14.71 27.30 0.51
CA ILE A 644 15.07 28.25 -0.53
C ILE A 644 16.45 27.86 -1.09
N ALA A 645 16.51 27.41 -2.35
CA ALA A 645 17.77 27.14 -3.03
C ALA A 645 18.64 28.41 -3.14
N PRO A 646 19.98 28.32 -3.02
CA PRO A 646 20.89 29.47 -3.10
C PRO A 646 20.80 30.29 -4.40
N ASP A 647 20.25 29.70 -5.46
CA ASP A 647 20.08 30.28 -6.80
C ASP A 647 18.63 30.69 -7.11
N GLY A 648 17.69 30.50 -6.18
CA GLY A 648 16.29 30.91 -6.32
C GLY A 648 15.44 30.01 -7.23
N VAL A 649 15.92 28.83 -7.65
CA VAL A 649 15.21 27.92 -8.55
C VAL A 649 14.68 26.70 -7.77
N ILE A 650 13.54 26.93 -7.09
CA ILE A 650 12.66 25.96 -6.40
C ILE A 650 13.10 25.54 -4.97
N PRO A 651 12.17 25.51 -3.97
CA PRO A 651 10.83 26.09 -3.91
C PRO A 651 10.67 27.22 -2.89
N MET A 652 9.63 28.02 -3.16
CA MET A 652 9.18 29.16 -2.37
C MET A 652 8.28 28.69 -1.21
N PRO A 653 8.13 29.50 -0.14
CA PRO A 653 7.02 29.36 0.81
C PRO A 653 5.67 29.15 0.09
N PRO A 654 4.72 28.43 0.71
CA PRO A 654 3.39 28.27 0.13
C PRO A 654 2.77 29.64 -0.17
N PRO A 655 1.88 29.74 -1.18
CA PRO A 655 1.22 30.99 -1.52
C PRO A 655 0.60 31.66 -0.28
N GLY A 656 1.02 32.90 0.01
CA GLY A 656 0.54 33.67 1.17
C GLY A 656 1.43 33.59 2.42
N ALA A 657 2.44 32.73 2.47
CA ALA A 657 3.42 32.72 3.56
C ALA A 657 4.51 33.81 3.38
N VAL A 658 4.97 34.38 4.49
CA VAL A 658 5.95 35.47 4.52
C VAL A 658 7.37 34.92 4.29
N PRO A 659 8.08 35.29 3.20
CA PRO A 659 9.34 34.64 2.82
C PRO A 659 10.47 34.75 3.85
N LYS A 660 10.62 35.91 4.49
CA LYS A 660 11.66 36.12 5.51
C LYS A 660 11.41 35.25 6.75
N SER A 661 10.18 35.25 7.25
CA SER A 661 9.82 34.42 8.41
C SER A 661 9.89 32.92 8.07
N TRP A 662 9.62 32.52 6.83
CA TRP A 662 9.78 31.14 6.38
C TRP A 662 11.25 30.68 6.43
N SER A 663 12.24 31.53 6.12
CA SER A 663 13.65 31.13 6.19
C SER A 663 14.16 30.93 7.62
N ASP A 664 13.53 31.57 8.61
CA ASP A 664 14.03 31.60 9.99
C ASP A 664 13.75 30.31 10.79
N PHE A 665 12.81 29.46 10.34
CA PHE A 665 12.52 28.17 10.98
C PHE A 665 13.30 27.01 10.33
N ALA A 666 13.87 26.10 11.11
CA ALA A 666 14.57 24.91 10.58
C ALA A 666 13.78 23.59 10.74
N ASP A 667 12.60 23.65 11.38
CA ASP A 667 11.87 22.47 11.82
C ASP A 667 10.99 21.87 10.71
N TRP A 668 11.07 20.55 10.58
CA TRP A 668 10.27 19.79 9.62
C TRP A 668 8.76 19.90 9.90
N SER A 669 8.32 19.79 11.16
CA SER A 669 6.90 19.88 11.53
C SER A 669 6.21 21.15 11.02
N ARG A 670 6.91 22.29 11.02
CA ARG A 670 6.40 23.58 10.53
C ARG A 670 6.38 23.65 8.99
N LYS A 671 7.40 23.12 8.31
CA LYS A 671 7.64 23.35 6.88
C LYS A 671 7.20 22.22 5.96
N GLY A 672 7.35 21.00 6.43
CA GLY A 672 7.08 19.75 5.74
C GLY A 672 5.65 19.26 5.89
N ILE A 673 4.93 19.66 6.95
CA ILE A 673 3.52 19.33 7.15
C ILE A 673 2.68 20.57 6.86
N ARG A 674 1.75 20.48 5.90
CA ARG A 674 0.92 21.60 5.48
C ARG A 674 -0.53 21.17 5.37
N MET A 675 -1.42 21.99 5.89
CA MET A 675 -2.84 21.83 5.63
C MET A 675 -3.16 22.51 4.29
N VAL A 676 -3.69 21.75 3.33
CA VAL A 676 -4.37 22.32 2.18
C VAL A 676 -5.69 22.85 2.72
N ARG A 677 -6.12 24.05 2.31
CA ARG A 677 -7.38 24.66 2.76
C ARG A 677 -8.30 24.91 1.57
N PRO A 678 -9.63 24.92 1.73
CA PRO A 678 -10.55 25.06 0.60
C PRO A 678 -10.38 26.33 -0.24
N LEU A 679 -9.95 27.46 0.36
CA LEU A 679 -9.71 28.72 -0.35
C LEU A 679 -8.22 29.09 -0.40
N ARG A 680 -7.77 29.52 -1.60
CA ARG A 680 -6.40 29.98 -1.85
C ARG A 680 -6.26 31.51 -1.92
N ALA A 681 -7.36 32.23 -2.09
CA ALA A 681 -7.36 33.69 -2.11
C ALA A 681 -7.93 34.27 -0.81
N PRO A 682 -7.49 35.46 -0.36
CA PRO A 682 -8.05 36.12 0.81
C PRO A 682 -9.58 36.25 0.75
N PRO A 683 -10.28 36.15 1.89
CA PRO A 683 -9.72 36.08 3.24
C PRO A 683 -9.32 34.65 3.63
N PHE A 684 -8.02 34.43 3.85
CA PHE A 684 -7.57 33.24 4.55
C PHE A 684 -8.05 33.35 6.00
N SER A 685 -8.80 32.35 6.45
CA SER A 685 -9.33 32.33 7.81
C SER A 685 -9.09 30.98 8.45
N ALA A 686 -8.83 30.99 9.76
CA ALA A 686 -8.91 29.78 10.59
C ALA A 686 -10.34 29.22 10.66
N THR A 687 -11.33 29.98 10.21
CA THR A 687 -12.76 29.62 10.26
C THR A 687 -13.29 28.88 9.04
N LEU A 688 -12.50 28.51 8.03
CA LEU A 688 -12.95 27.55 6.99
C LEU A 688 -11.80 26.61 6.59
N PRO A 689 -11.29 25.78 7.52
CA PRO A 689 -10.08 25.00 7.31
C PRO A 689 -10.33 23.59 6.75
N LEU A 690 -11.55 23.07 6.86
CA LEU A 690 -11.95 21.73 6.42
C LEU A 690 -12.93 21.80 5.24
N TRP A 691 -12.97 20.74 4.45
CA TRP A 691 -13.98 20.57 3.40
C TRP A 691 -15.24 19.96 4.02
N ASP A 692 -16.24 20.80 4.23
CA ASP A 692 -17.49 20.44 4.92
C ASP A 692 -18.58 19.91 3.98
N GLY A 693 -18.36 20.00 2.67
CA GLY A 693 -19.32 19.65 1.65
C GLY A 693 -20.66 20.39 1.81
N LEU A 694 -20.68 21.67 2.19
CA LEU A 694 -21.87 22.54 2.20
C LEU A 694 -21.71 23.86 1.45
N SER A 695 -20.47 24.33 1.23
CA SER A 695 -20.21 25.65 0.66
C SER A 695 -19.99 25.63 -0.86
N THR A 696 -20.81 26.41 -1.59
CA THR A 696 -20.70 26.55 -3.06
C THR A 696 -19.47 27.37 -3.49
N SER A 697 -18.87 28.16 -2.61
CA SER A 697 -17.69 29.00 -2.90
C SER A 697 -16.36 28.30 -2.64
N THR A 698 -16.39 27.14 -1.99
CA THR A 698 -15.21 26.29 -1.75
C THR A 698 -15.17 25.06 -2.65
N GLY A 699 -16.17 24.90 -3.52
CA GLY A 699 -16.22 23.90 -4.58
C GLY A 699 -16.31 22.47 -4.08
N TYR A 700 -17.38 21.77 -4.47
CA TYR A 700 -17.33 20.31 -4.41
C TYR A 700 -16.37 19.85 -5.50
N ASP A 701 -15.38 19.08 -5.06
CA ASP A 701 -14.27 18.48 -5.82
C ASP A 701 -12.94 19.25 -5.69
N LEU A 702 -11.95 18.58 -5.11
CA LEU A 702 -10.58 19.04 -5.02
C LEU A 702 -9.78 18.42 -6.18
N LEU A 703 -9.42 19.28 -7.14
CA LEU A 703 -8.76 18.89 -8.39
C LEU A 703 -7.27 19.24 -8.38
N SER A 704 -6.48 18.54 -9.20
CA SER A 704 -5.09 18.96 -9.44
C SER A 704 -4.99 20.29 -10.23
N SER A 705 -6.02 20.60 -11.01
CA SER A 705 -6.16 21.87 -11.73
C SER A 705 -7.62 22.29 -11.73
N ASP A 706 -7.89 23.48 -11.20
CA ASP A 706 -9.20 24.13 -11.22
C ASP A 706 -9.10 25.41 -12.07
N PRO A 707 -10.06 25.69 -12.97
CA PRO A 707 -10.10 26.95 -13.72
C PRO A 707 -10.28 28.19 -12.83
N ASP A 708 -10.87 28.06 -11.64
CA ASP A 708 -10.97 29.14 -10.66
C ASP A 708 -9.70 29.23 -9.82
N SER A 709 -8.97 30.34 -10.01
CA SER A 709 -7.74 30.63 -9.27
C SER A 709 -7.93 30.85 -7.76
N ALA A 710 -9.17 31.06 -7.29
CA ALA A 710 -9.50 31.21 -5.88
C ALA A 710 -9.64 29.86 -5.15
N HIS A 711 -9.88 28.77 -5.88
CA HIS A 711 -9.98 27.43 -5.33
C HIS A 711 -8.61 26.82 -5.02
N ALA A 712 -8.58 25.93 -4.04
CA ALA A 712 -7.41 25.12 -3.79
C ALA A 712 -7.27 23.99 -4.79
N THR A 713 -6.02 23.58 -5.04
CA THR A 713 -5.70 22.47 -5.95
C THR A 713 -4.65 21.56 -5.32
N LEU A 714 -4.68 20.27 -5.68
CA LEU A 714 -3.65 19.32 -5.30
C LEU A 714 -2.42 19.53 -6.17
N ARG A 715 -1.40 20.18 -5.58
CA ARG A 715 -0.14 20.53 -6.23
C ARG A 715 1.03 20.01 -5.42
N TRP A 716 2.03 19.50 -6.12
CA TRP A 716 3.30 19.18 -5.51
C TRP A 716 4.04 20.44 -5.02
N ALA A 717 5.09 20.29 -4.22
CA ALA A 717 5.85 21.38 -3.62
C ALA A 717 6.56 22.25 -4.68
N ASP A 718 6.92 21.67 -5.82
CA ASP A 718 7.42 22.37 -7.02
C ASP A 718 6.31 23.06 -7.84
N ARG A 719 5.05 23.00 -7.36
CA ARG A 719 3.81 23.53 -7.96
C ARG A 719 3.31 22.80 -9.20
N SER A 720 3.92 21.69 -9.58
CA SER A 720 3.39 20.85 -10.65
C SER A 720 2.08 20.17 -10.23
N ALA A 721 1.27 19.81 -11.23
CA ALA A 721 0.02 19.11 -11.01
C ALA A 721 0.29 17.69 -10.50
N THR A 722 -0.39 17.29 -9.43
CA THR A 722 -0.41 15.91 -8.91
C THR A 722 -1.14 14.93 -9.82
N GLY A 723 -2.11 15.41 -10.58
CA GLY A 723 -3.08 14.56 -11.29
C GLY A 723 -4.19 14.00 -10.41
N PHE A 724 -4.02 13.97 -9.08
CA PHE A 724 -5.01 13.46 -8.14
C PHE A 724 -6.32 14.26 -8.18
N ARG A 725 -7.43 13.58 -7.90
CA ARG A 725 -8.74 14.20 -7.72
C ARG A 725 -9.46 13.59 -6.53
N VAL A 726 -10.08 14.44 -5.72
CA VAL A 726 -11.00 14.05 -4.65
C VAL A 726 -12.34 14.68 -5.00
N LEU A 727 -13.28 13.85 -5.46
CA LEU A 727 -14.56 14.24 -6.01
C LEU A 727 -15.71 13.79 -5.08
N ASN A 728 -16.90 14.36 -5.30
CA ASN A 728 -18.14 14.04 -4.59
C ASN A 728 -17.98 14.14 -3.07
N ILE A 729 -17.29 15.18 -2.57
CA ILE A 729 -17.10 15.39 -1.13
C ILE A 729 -18.48 15.56 -0.47
N PRO A 730 -18.93 14.65 0.42
CA PRO A 730 -20.25 14.74 1.01
C PRO A 730 -20.31 15.83 2.08
N VAL A 731 -21.52 16.12 2.57
CA VAL A 731 -21.70 16.91 3.80
C VAL A 731 -20.93 16.22 4.93
N ALA A 732 -20.20 16.99 5.74
CA ALA A 732 -19.45 16.49 6.87
C ALA A 732 -20.33 15.64 7.79
N GLY A 733 -19.80 14.50 8.21
CA GLY A 733 -20.48 13.55 9.08
C GLY A 733 -19.50 12.53 9.68
N PRO A 734 -19.97 11.67 10.61
CA PRO A 734 -19.13 10.65 11.25
C PRO A 734 -18.55 9.61 10.27
N GLN A 735 -19.12 9.54 9.07
CA GLN A 735 -18.59 8.83 7.91
C GLN A 735 -18.78 9.72 6.68
N MET A 736 -17.74 9.78 5.83
CA MET A 736 -17.77 10.50 4.56
C MET A 736 -17.30 9.56 3.45
N ASP A 737 -18.16 9.33 2.45
CA ASP A 737 -17.84 8.51 1.29
C ASP A 737 -17.46 9.44 0.13
N LEU A 738 -16.18 9.47 -0.22
CA LEU A 738 -15.65 10.35 -1.26
C LEU A 738 -15.13 9.54 -2.44
N THR A 739 -15.24 10.12 -3.64
CA THR A 739 -14.62 9.54 -4.83
C THR A 739 -13.17 9.99 -4.89
N VAL A 740 -12.21 9.07 -4.81
CA VAL A 740 -10.80 9.38 -4.99
C VAL A 740 -10.36 8.86 -6.33
N ASP A 741 -9.66 9.69 -7.10
CA ASP A 741 -8.95 9.31 -8.31
C ASP A 741 -7.44 9.58 -8.12
N PRO A 742 -6.64 8.58 -7.76
CA PRO A 742 -5.20 8.73 -7.51
C PRO A 742 -4.39 8.77 -8.82
N PHE A 743 -5.00 8.52 -9.97
CA PHE A 743 -4.37 8.67 -11.26
C PHE A 743 -5.44 9.18 -12.21
N PRO A 744 -5.38 10.44 -12.68
CA PRO A 744 -6.40 10.95 -13.56
C PRO A 744 -6.45 9.99 -14.74
N VAL A 745 -7.60 9.35 -14.90
CA VAL A 745 -7.89 8.50 -16.02
C VAL A 745 -7.84 9.37 -17.30
N GLY A 746 -6.74 9.55 -18.05
CA GLY A 746 -5.53 8.77 -18.19
C GLY A 746 -5.73 7.68 -19.22
N GLY A 747 -5.58 8.00 -20.50
CA GLY A 747 -5.24 7.05 -21.55
C GLY A 747 -3.79 6.59 -21.36
N HIS A 748 -3.49 5.41 -21.90
CA HIS A 748 -2.16 4.82 -21.89
C HIS A 748 -1.61 4.76 -23.31
N GLY A 749 -0.35 5.14 -23.48
CA GLY A 749 0.39 4.99 -24.73
C GLY A 749 1.64 4.15 -24.51
N ALA A 750 1.68 2.93 -25.06
CA ALA A 750 2.85 2.04 -24.96
C ALA A 750 3.60 1.97 -26.31
N PHE A 751 4.89 2.29 -26.28
CA PHE A 751 5.78 2.16 -27.43
C PHE A 751 6.62 0.89 -27.29
N TYR A 752 6.66 0.11 -28.36
CA TYR A 752 7.47 -1.11 -28.44
C TYR A 752 8.47 -0.98 -29.59
N THR A 753 9.64 -1.59 -29.43
CA THR A 753 10.60 -1.81 -30.50
C THR A 753 10.58 -3.27 -30.94
N THR A 754 11.04 -3.53 -32.17
CA THR A 754 11.29 -4.88 -32.66
C THR A 754 12.76 -5.04 -33.02
N ASN A 755 13.34 -6.22 -32.76
CA ASN A 755 14.75 -6.48 -33.04
C ASN A 755 15.05 -6.92 -34.50
N GLY A 756 14.08 -6.78 -35.42
CA GLY A 756 14.19 -7.26 -36.80
C GLY A 756 13.98 -8.78 -36.99
N SER A 757 13.95 -9.57 -35.91
CA SER A 757 13.55 -11.00 -35.91
C SER A 757 12.14 -11.24 -35.37
N GLY A 758 11.44 -10.16 -34.98
CA GLY A 758 10.06 -10.21 -34.49
C GLY A 758 9.91 -10.25 -32.97
N GLU A 759 11.01 -10.20 -32.21
CA GLU A 759 10.95 -10.00 -30.75
C GLU A 759 10.53 -8.57 -30.44
N ILE A 760 9.51 -8.40 -29.60
CA ILE A 760 9.02 -7.10 -29.14
C ILE A 760 9.60 -6.77 -27.76
N SER A 761 10.00 -5.53 -27.56
CA SER A 761 10.45 -5.03 -26.25
C SER A 761 9.80 -3.68 -25.97
N LEU A 762 9.33 -3.48 -24.74
CA LEU A 762 8.75 -2.20 -24.32
C LEU A 762 9.84 -1.13 -24.31
N LEU A 763 9.67 -0.08 -25.12
CA LEU A 763 10.51 1.12 -25.07
C LEU A 763 10.05 2.04 -23.94
N ARG A 764 8.75 2.34 -23.89
CA ARG A 764 8.16 3.22 -22.88
C ARG A 764 6.67 2.99 -22.72
N LEU A 765 6.19 3.03 -21.49
CA LEU A 765 4.77 3.17 -21.16
C LEU A 765 4.53 4.61 -20.70
N ASN A 766 3.66 5.34 -21.40
CA ASN A 766 3.23 6.68 -21.04
C ASN A 766 1.82 6.60 -20.41
N ARG A 767 1.67 7.15 -19.21
CA ARG A 767 0.39 7.24 -18.48
C ARG A 767 -0.09 8.69 -18.45
N GLY A 768 -1.38 8.91 -18.20
CA GLY A 768 -1.95 10.26 -18.11
C GLY A 768 -2.23 10.92 -19.46
N TRP A 769 -2.26 10.18 -20.58
CA TRP A 769 -2.75 10.73 -21.84
C TRP A 769 -4.23 11.10 -21.70
N ARG A 770 -4.73 11.96 -22.59
CA ARG A 770 -6.18 12.16 -22.68
C ARG A 770 -6.85 10.89 -23.24
N ARG A 771 -8.13 10.70 -22.92
CA ARG A 771 -8.92 9.51 -23.29
C ARG A 771 -9.78 9.69 -24.54
N ASP A 772 -9.88 10.92 -25.00
CA ASP A 772 -10.84 11.40 -25.99
C ASP A 772 -10.21 11.62 -27.36
N TRP A 773 -8.96 11.19 -27.56
CA TRP A 773 -8.34 11.15 -28.88
C TRP A 773 -9.15 10.24 -29.81
N LYS A 774 -9.73 10.81 -30.88
CA LYS A 774 -10.49 10.07 -31.89
C LYS A 774 -9.58 9.25 -32.80
N ALA A 775 -8.40 9.77 -33.09
CA ALA A 775 -7.39 9.09 -33.92
C ALA A 775 -5.98 9.51 -33.52
N ILE A 776 -5.03 8.59 -33.69
CA ILE A 776 -3.59 8.83 -33.61
C ILE A 776 -2.99 8.37 -34.94
N ILE A 777 -2.42 9.29 -35.71
CA ILE A 777 -1.93 9.07 -37.07
C ILE A 777 -0.40 9.12 -37.04
N PRO A 778 0.30 8.05 -37.44
CA PRO A 778 1.76 8.08 -37.58
C PRO A 778 2.19 8.80 -38.87
N GLY A 779 3.31 9.50 -38.82
CA GLY A 779 3.90 10.18 -39.99
C GLY A 779 5.23 10.85 -39.68
N ASP A 780 5.96 11.31 -40.68
CA ASP A 780 7.11 12.21 -40.49
C ASP A 780 6.62 13.66 -40.51
N PHE A 781 6.39 14.23 -39.33
CA PHE A 781 5.82 15.57 -39.15
C PHE A 781 6.82 16.59 -38.60
N GLY A 782 7.98 16.12 -38.10
CA GLY A 782 9.09 16.90 -37.56
C GLY A 782 10.36 16.83 -38.40
N GLY A 783 10.40 16.02 -39.46
CA GLY A 783 11.54 15.92 -40.39
C GLY A 783 12.77 15.22 -39.79
N GLY A 784 12.60 14.51 -38.68
CA GLY A 784 13.69 13.91 -37.88
C GLY A 784 14.08 12.49 -38.30
N GLY A 785 13.44 11.95 -39.35
CA GLY A 785 13.66 10.56 -39.82
C GLY A 785 13.11 9.49 -38.88
N ARG A 786 12.38 9.88 -37.82
CA ARG A 786 11.60 9.00 -36.94
C ARG A 786 10.11 9.21 -37.20
N THR A 787 9.30 8.20 -36.89
CA THR A 787 7.85 8.32 -37.00
C THR A 787 7.29 9.15 -35.84
N ASP A 788 6.83 10.34 -36.18
CA ASP A 788 6.10 11.27 -35.34
C ASP A 788 4.60 10.93 -35.34
N LEU A 789 3.80 11.70 -34.57
CA LEU A 789 2.40 11.40 -34.33
C LEU A 789 1.51 12.65 -34.45
N LEU A 790 0.35 12.50 -35.08
CA LEU A 790 -0.76 13.45 -35.03
C LEU A 790 -1.89 12.87 -34.18
N PHE A 791 -2.27 13.58 -33.13
CA PHE A 791 -3.40 13.27 -32.27
C PHE A 791 -4.57 14.16 -32.67
N TYR A 792 -5.71 13.56 -33.02
CA TYR A 792 -6.91 14.29 -33.40
C TYR A 792 -8.01 14.12 -32.36
N ASP A 793 -8.50 15.24 -31.84
CA ASP A 793 -9.69 15.32 -30.99
C ASP A 793 -10.83 16.00 -31.77
N ALA A 794 -11.84 15.20 -32.11
CA ALA A 794 -13.03 15.67 -32.77
C ALA A 794 -13.94 16.51 -31.87
N ALA A 795 -14.04 16.21 -30.58
CA ALA A 795 -14.93 16.94 -29.67
C ALA A 795 -14.42 18.36 -29.42
N ALA A 796 -13.10 18.52 -29.20
CA ALA A 796 -12.49 19.84 -29.08
C ALA A 796 -12.33 20.54 -30.44
N GLY A 797 -12.12 19.78 -31.52
CA GLY A 797 -11.72 20.32 -32.82
C GLY A 797 -10.24 20.69 -32.82
N GLU A 798 -9.40 19.78 -32.32
CA GLU A 798 -7.96 19.98 -32.14
C GLU A 798 -7.14 18.93 -32.88
N GLY A 799 -5.99 19.35 -33.42
CA GLY A 799 -4.96 18.48 -33.98
C GLY A 799 -3.60 18.79 -33.36
N ALA A 800 -3.04 17.86 -32.59
CA ALA A 800 -1.75 18.00 -31.92
C ALA A 800 -0.69 17.13 -32.59
N PHE A 801 0.32 17.77 -33.19
CA PHE A 801 1.49 17.11 -33.76
C PHE A 801 2.56 16.95 -32.69
N HIS A 802 3.15 15.76 -32.59
CA HIS A 802 4.16 15.40 -31.62
C HIS A 802 5.36 14.75 -32.29
N THR A 803 6.58 15.15 -31.92
CA THR A 803 7.79 14.44 -32.30
C THR A 803 8.13 13.31 -31.34
N THR A 804 8.90 12.32 -31.79
CA THR A 804 9.45 11.26 -30.92
C THR A 804 10.98 11.32 -30.77
N ASP A 805 11.47 10.99 -29.57
CA ASP A 805 12.90 10.86 -29.26
C ASP A 805 13.52 9.51 -29.72
N GLY A 806 12.70 8.56 -30.17
CA GLY A 806 13.13 7.20 -30.54
C GLY A 806 13.23 6.20 -29.38
N SER A 807 12.99 6.65 -28.15
CA SER A 807 12.87 5.83 -26.93
C SER A 807 11.44 5.85 -26.36
N GLY A 808 10.46 6.19 -27.20
CA GLY A 808 9.04 6.26 -26.84
C GLY A 808 8.64 7.53 -26.09
N GLY A 809 9.56 8.47 -25.87
CA GLY A 809 9.24 9.82 -25.39
C GLY A 809 8.66 10.66 -26.53
N ILE A 810 7.66 11.48 -26.22
CA ILE A 810 7.02 12.39 -27.18
C ILE A 810 7.06 13.84 -26.70
N SER A 811 7.14 14.78 -27.63
CA SER A 811 7.13 16.22 -27.35
C SER A 811 6.17 16.93 -28.31
N LEU A 812 5.38 17.88 -27.81
CA LEU A 812 4.47 18.65 -28.65
C LEU A 812 5.27 19.49 -29.65
N LEU A 813 5.02 19.28 -30.94
CA LEU A 813 5.59 20.04 -32.03
C LEU A 813 4.71 21.24 -32.38
N ARG A 814 3.40 21.01 -32.56
CA ARG A 814 2.42 22.07 -32.86
C ARG A 814 1.00 21.64 -32.49
N LEU A 815 0.24 22.55 -31.89
CA LEU A 815 -1.19 22.38 -31.66
C LEU A 815 -1.97 23.26 -32.64
N HIS A 816 -2.98 22.69 -33.29
CA HIS A 816 -3.97 23.41 -34.09
C HIS A 816 -5.34 23.33 -33.42
N THR A 817 -6.02 24.46 -33.31
CA THR A 817 -7.37 24.58 -32.77
C THR A 817 -8.35 25.01 -33.86
N GLY A 818 -9.64 24.67 -33.71
CA GLY A 818 -10.68 25.06 -34.66
C GLY A 818 -10.77 24.15 -35.88
N TRP A 819 -10.22 22.94 -35.80
CA TRP A 819 -10.50 21.90 -36.78
C TRP A 819 -11.97 21.51 -36.72
N ARG A 820 -12.48 21.04 -37.86
CA ARG A 820 -13.82 20.46 -37.92
C ARG A 820 -13.91 19.25 -36.98
N ARG A 821 -15.10 19.05 -36.45
CA ARG A 821 -15.40 18.05 -35.40
C ARG A 821 -15.93 16.73 -35.96
N ASP A 822 -16.10 16.65 -37.28
CA ASP A 822 -16.85 15.62 -37.99
C ASP A 822 -16.00 14.88 -39.04
N TRP A 823 -14.68 15.08 -39.06
CA TRP A 823 -13.81 14.33 -39.97
C TRP A 823 -14.00 12.83 -39.78
N THR A 824 -14.33 12.14 -40.86
CA THR A 824 -14.61 10.68 -40.88
C THR A 824 -13.30 9.91 -40.83
N ALA A 825 -12.30 10.34 -41.61
CA ALA A 825 -10.97 9.76 -41.63
C ALA A 825 -9.90 10.82 -41.89
N ILE A 826 -8.70 10.59 -41.37
CA ILE A 826 -7.48 11.34 -41.69
C ILE A 826 -6.46 10.32 -42.18
N ILE A 827 -6.08 10.40 -43.45
CA ILE A 827 -5.21 9.42 -44.12
C ILE A 827 -3.83 10.05 -44.33
N PRO A 828 -2.75 9.46 -43.80
CA PRO A 828 -1.38 9.91 -44.07
C PRO A 828 -0.89 9.42 -45.44
N GLY A 829 -0.07 10.23 -46.12
CA GLY A 829 0.59 9.88 -47.38
C GLY A 829 1.46 11.02 -47.89
N ASP A 830 2.39 10.79 -48.81
CA ASP A 830 3.14 11.87 -49.50
C ASP A 830 2.37 12.28 -50.77
N PHE A 831 1.42 13.21 -50.61
CA PHE A 831 0.54 13.65 -51.70
C PHE A 831 1.14 14.82 -52.50
N GLY A 832 1.93 15.67 -51.85
CA GLY A 832 2.63 16.81 -52.44
C GLY A 832 3.97 16.43 -53.08
N GLY A 833 4.53 15.26 -52.76
CA GLY A 833 5.81 14.76 -53.30
C GLY A 833 7.04 15.36 -52.62
N SER A 834 6.91 15.74 -51.34
CA SER A 834 7.98 16.38 -50.58
C SER A 834 8.88 15.37 -49.85
N GLY A 835 8.47 14.09 -49.79
CA GLY A 835 9.05 13.06 -48.94
C GLY A 835 8.61 13.14 -47.48
N ARG A 836 7.84 14.17 -47.08
CA ARG A 836 7.22 14.29 -45.75
C ARG A 836 5.81 13.69 -45.77
N THR A 837 5.26 13.39 -44.60
CA THR A 837 3.88 12.90 -44.51
C THR A 837 2.89 14.05 -44.64
N ASP A 838 2.14 14.08 -45.73
CA ASP A 838 0.97 14.92 -45.96
C ASP A 838 -0.31 14.21 -45.47
N LEU A 839 -1.46 14.90 -45.53
CA LEU A 839 -2.71 14.43 -44.95
C LEU A 839 -3.90 14.60 -45.91
N LEU A 840 -4.72 13.56 -46.04
CA LEU A 840 -6.05 13.64 -46.64
C LEU A 840 -7.11 13.58 -45.53
N PHE A 841 -7.89 14.65 -45.39
CA PHE A 841 -9.04 14.72 -44.51
C PHE A 841 -10.30 14.37 -45.31
N TYR A 842 -11.04 13.36 -44.88
CA TYR A 842 -12.29 12.95 -45.52
C TYR A 842 -13.48 13.18 -44.59
N ASP A 843 -14.51 13.83 -45.12
CA ASP A 843 -15.82 13.94 -44.50
C ASP A 843 -16.89 13.27 -45.38
N ALA A 844 -17.40 12.14 -44.88
CA ALA A 844 -18.47 11.40 -45.50
C ALA A 844 -19.80 12.18 -45.52
N ALA A 845 -20.13 12.96 -44.49
CA ALA A 845 -21.40 13.66 -44.41
C ALA A 845 -21.50 14.79 -45.44
N ALA A 846 -20.44 15.59 -45.60
CA ALA A 846 -20.38 16.59 -46.66
C ALA A 846 -20.12 15.98 -48.04
N GLY A 847 -19.41 14.84 -48.11
CA GLY A 847 -18.88 14.30 -49.36
C GLY A 847 -17.68 15.13 -49.83
N GLU A 848 -16.76 15.41 -48.91
CA GLU A 848 -15.60 16.27 -49.15
C GLU A 848 -14.29 15.55 -48.83
N GLY A 849 -13.26 15.82 -49.64
CA GLY A 849 -11.89 15.36 -49.42
C GLY A 849 -10.91 16.52 -49.53
N ALA A 850 -10.16 16.80 -48.47
CA ALA A 850 -9.21 17.91 -48.39
C ALA A 850 -7.77 17.40 -48.23
N PHE A 851 -6.92 17.70 -49.21
CA PHE A 851 -5.49 17.38 -49.19
C PHE A 851 -4.71 18.54 -48.58
N TYR A 852 -3.86 18.22 -47.61
CA TYR A 852 -2.99 19.17 -46.93
C TYR A 852 -1.54 18.70 -47.01
N THR A 853 -0.62 19.62 -47.32
CA THR A 853 0.81 19.36 -47.18
C THR A 853 1.31 19.76 -45.80
N THR A 854 2.37 19.10 -45.31
CA THR A 854 3.04 19.46 -44.04
C THR A 854 4.37 20.17 -44.26
N ASP A 855 4.71 21.13 -43.39
CA ASP A 855 6.00 21.84 -43.42
C ASP A 855 7.12 21.09 -42.66
N GLY A 856 6.82 19.91 -42.11
CA GLY A 856 7.64 19.13 -41.17
C GLY A 856 8.11 19.90 -39.93
N SER A 857 7.30 20.84 -39.47
CA SER A 857 7.29 21.44 -38.13
C SER A 857 5.85 21.49 -37.60
N GLY A 858 5.05 20.48 -38.00
CA GLY A 858 3.64 20.30 -37.67
C GLY A 858 2.67 21.31 -38.31
N GLY A 859 3.14 22.26 -39.14
CA GLY A 859 2.28 23.17 -39.89
C GLY A 859 1.65 22.47 -41.09
N ILE A 860 0.38 22.78 -41.39
CA ILE A 860 -0.35 22.24 -42.54
C ILE A 860 -0.84 23.35 -43.47
N SER A 861 -0.84 23.09 -44.78
CA SER A 861 -1.36 24.00 -45.81
C SER A 861 -2.26 23.25 -46.78
N LEU A 862 -3.45 23.79 -47.09
CA LEU A 862 -4.39 23.17 -48.02
C LEU A 862 -3.81 23.17 -49.44
N LEU A 863 -3.67 21.98 -50.04
CA LEU A 863 -3.36 21.81 -51.46
C LEU A 863 -4.63 21.90 -52.30
N ARG A 864 -5.67 21.14 -51.93
CA ARG A 864 -6.92 21.08 -52.67
C ARG A 864 -8.07 20.56 -51.83
N LEU A 865 -9.23 21.18 -52.00
CA LEU A 865 -10.52 20.68 -51.56
C LEU A 865 -11.28 20.09 -52.74
N HIS A 866 -11.76 18.86 -52.60
CA HIS A 866 -12.69 18.22 -53.53
C HIS A 866 -14.07 18.13 -52.88
N THR A 867 -15.10 18.46 -53.65
CA THR A 867 -16.50 18.36 -53.24
C THR A 867 -17.24 17.34 -54.12
N GLY A 868 -18.35 16.79 -53.63
CA GLY A 868 -19.14 15.82 -54.38
C GLY A 868 -18.56 14.41 -54.38
N TRP A 869 -17.66 14.09 -53.44
CA TRP A 869 -17.29 12.71 -53.17
C TRP A 869 -18.50 11.94 -52.65
N ARG A 870 -18.47 10.63 -52.87
CA ARG A 870 -19.46 9.73 -52.26
C ARG A 870 -19.39 9.82 -50.74
N ARG A 871 -20.52 9.52 -50.10
CA ARG A 871 -20.73 9.68 -48.66
C ARG A 871 -20.65 8.36 -47.89
N ASP A 872 -20.41 7.27 -48.61
CA ASP A 872 -20.54 5.90 -48.16
C ASP A 872 -19.29 5.05 -48.43
N TRP A 873 -18.16 5.69 -48.79
CA TRP A 873 -16.89 4.98 -48.99
C TRP A 873 -16.55 4.12 -47.77
N ALA A 874 -16.50 2.80 -47.98
CA ALA A 874 -16.22 1.83 -46.93
C ALA A 874 -14.75 1.86 -46.49
N ALA A 875 -13.83 2.19 -47.40
CA ALA A 875 -12.43 2.42 -47.11
C ALA A 875 -11.78 3.35 -48.14
N ILE A 876 -10.81 4.15 -47.67
CA ILE A 876 -9.86 4.89 -48.50
C ILE A 876 -8.46 4.42 -48.09
N VAL A 877 -7.77 3.73 -48.99
CA VAL A 877 -6.49 3.06 -48.70
C VAL A 877 -5.36 3.78 -49.45
N PRO A 878 -4.34 4.31 -48.75
CA PRO A 878 -3.15 4.88 -49.38
C PRO A 878 -2.19 3.78 -49.88
N GLY A 879 -1.50 4.03 -50.99
CA GLY A 879 -0.47 3.14 -51.53
C GLY A 879 0.18 3.71 -52.79
N GLU A 880 1.24 3.08 -53.31
CA GLU A 880 1.80 3.39 -54.63
C GLU A 880 1.18 2.43 -55.66
N PHE A 881 0.15 2.88 -56.39
CA PHE A 881 -0.57 2.09 -57.40
C PHE A 881 -0.20 2.48 -58.84
N SER A 882 0.56 3.56 -58.97
CA SER A 882 1.17 4.06 -60.20
C SER A 882 2.70 4.07 -60.05
N SER A 883 3.40 4.76 -60.95
CA SER A 883 4.85 5.03 -60.82
C SER A 883 5.08 6.53 -60.61
N SER A 884 4.18 7.18 -59.88
CA SER A 884 4.18 8.64 -59.75
C SER A 884 5.18 9.13 -58.70
N GLY A 885 5.59 8.23 -57.79
CA GLY A 885 6.44 8.55 -56.65
C GLY A 885 5.72 9.33 -55.55
N ARG A 886 4.38 9.39 -55.62
CA ARG A 886 3.48 10.02 -54.64
C ARG A 886 2.47 8.97 -54.20
N THR A 887 1.87 9.20 -53.03
CA THR A 887 0.83 8.32 -52.52
C THR A 887 -0.44 8.42 -53.37
N ASP A 888 -0.80 7.30 -53.99
CA ASP A 888 -2.06 7.05 -54.69
C ASP A 888 -3.13 6.55 -53.71
N LEU A 889 -4.37 6.43 -54.17
CA LEU A 889 -5.52 6.08 -53.33
C LEU A 889 -6.39 5.00 -53.98
N LEU A 890 -6.81 4.02 -53.18
CA LEU A 890 -7.89 3.10 -53.50
C LEU A 890 -9.14 3.48 -52.69
N PHE A 891 -10.22 3.77 -53.39
CA PHE A 891 -11.54 3.98 -52.83
C PHE A 891 -12.37 2.70 -53.01
N TYR A 892 -12.86 2.15 -51.91
CA TYR A 892 -13.70 0.95 -51.92
C TYR A 892 -15.15 1.28 -51.54
N GLU A 893 -16.08 0.85 -52.39
CA GLU A 893 -17.52 0.96 -52.16
C GLU A 893 -18.16 -0.43 -52.11
N ALA A 894 -18.56 -0.83 -50.91
CA ALA A 894 -19.16 -2.13 -50.64
C ALA A 894 -20.51 -2.29 -51.35
N ALA A 895 -21.41 -1.31 -51.28
CA ALA A 895 -22.76 -1.42 -51.86
C ALA A 895 -22.70 -1.50 -53.39
N ALA A 896 -21.87 -0.67 -54.02
CA ALA A 896 -21.65 -0.64 -55.45
C ALA A 896 -20.78 -1.79 -55.98
N ARG A 897 -20.05 -2.50 -55.10
CA ARG A 897 -19.10 -3.56 -55.47
C ARG A 897 -17.97 -3.03 -56.35
N GLU A 898 -17.47 -1.85 -56.00
CA GLU A 898 -16.50 -1.10 -56.81
C GLU A 898 -15.22 -0.82 -56.00
N GLY A 899 -14.07 -0.97 -56.67
CA GLY A 899 -12.77 -0.50 -56.21
C GLY A 899 -12.17 0.43 -57.23
N ALA A 900 -11.99 1.70 -56.87
CA ALA A 900 -11.50 2.76 -57.75
C ALA A 900 -10.11 3.24 -57.32
N PHE A 901 -9.13 3.04 -58.19
CA PHE A 901 -7.75 3.47 -57.99
C PHE A 901 -7.55 4.84 -58.61
N TYR A 902 -6.94 5.75 -57.85
CA TYR A 902 -6.66 7.12 -58.24
C TYR A 902 -5.21 7.45 -58.00
N THR A 903 -4.60 8.20 -58.93
CA THR A 903 -3.30 8.82 -58.71
C THR A 903 -3.44 10.28 -58.32
N ALA A 904 -2.56 10.76 -57.43
CA ALA A 904 -2.52 12.14 -56.99
C ALA A 904 -1.43 12.95 -57.74
N ASP A 905 -1.73 14.19 -58.09
CA ASP A 905 -0.74 15.19 -58.49
C ASP A 905 -0.22 15.99 -57.28
N ALA A 906 0.88 16.72 -57.48
CA ALA A 906 1.52 17.50 -56.41
C ALA A 906 0.65 18.63 -55.83
N ASN A 907 -0.47 18.97 -56.48
CA ASN A 907 -1.43 19.98 -56.01
C ASN A 907 -2.69 19.31 -55.43
N GLY A 908 -2.63 18.03 -55.05
CA GLY A 908 -3.75 17.29 -54.47
C GLY A 908 -4.88 16.98 -55.47
N GLY A 909 -4.68 17.17 -56.77
CA GLY A 909 -5.61 16.72 -57.81
C GLY A 909 -5.56 15.20 -57.93
N ILE A 910 -6.71 14.54 -58.11
CA ILE A 910 -6.78 13.08 -58.29
C ILE A 910 -7.31 12.72 -59.67
N SER A 911 -6.71 11.70 -60.28
CA SER A 911 -7.12 11.15 -61.59
C SER A 911 -7.37 9.66 -61.48
N LEU A 912 -8.50 9.18 -62.03
CA LEU A 912 -8.84 7.76 -62.00
C LEU A 912 -7.85 6.96 -62.85
N LEU A 913 -7.13 6.04 -62.24
CA LEU A 913 -6.29 5.05 -62.91
C LEU A 913 -7.14 3.88 -63.42
N ARG A 914 -7.97 3.32 -62.54
CA ARG A 914 -8.75 2.13 -62.84
C ARG A 914 -9.97 2.02 -61.95
N LEU A 915 -11.13 1.74 -62.56
CA LEU A 915 -12.32 1.27 -61.85
C LEU A 915 -12.46 -0.24 -62.04
N ASN A 916 -12.56 -0.97 -60.94
CA ASN A 916 -12.85 -2.40 -60.93
C ASN A 916 -14.24 -2.63 -60.34
N ARG A 917 -15.04 -3.46 -61.03
CA ARG A 917 -16.41 -3.79 -60.62
C ARG A 917 -16.53 -5.25 -60.22
N GLY A 918 -17.58 -5.57 -59.48
CA GLY A 918 -17.89 -6.94 -59.08
C GLY A 918 -17.16 -7.41 -57.83
N TRP A 919 -16.53 -6.49 -57.08
CA TRP A 919 -15.91 -6.79 -55.79
C TRP A 919 -16.94 -7.37 -54.81
N ARG A 920 -16.47 -8.12 -53.81
CA ARG A 920 -17.37 -8.56 -52.72
C ARG A 920 -17.84 -7.34 -51.94
N ARG A 921 -18.97 -7.46 -51.26
CA ARG A 921 -19.51 -6.40 -50.39
C ARG A 921 -18.98 -6.50 -48.96
N ASP A 922 -18.44 -7.67 -48.61
CA ASP A 922 -18.20 -8.08 -47.23
C ASP A 922 -16.71 -8.04 -46.88
N TRP A 923 -15.89 -7.33 -47.67
CA TRP A 923 -14.50 -7.10 -47.29
C TRP A 923 -14.49 -6.20 -46.05
N THR A 924 -14.06 -6.74 -44.91
CA THR A 924 -13.96 -5.99 -43.65
C THR A 924 -12.60 -5.32 -43.48
N ALA A 925 -11.59 -5.75 -44.25
CA ALA A 925 -10.30 -5.11 -44.31
C ALA A 925 -9.68 -5.22 -45.71
N ILE A 926 -9.04 -4.12 -46.13
CA ILE A 926 -8.18 -4.06 -47.31
C ILE A 926 -6.82 -3.58 -46.80
N ILE A 927 -5.84 -4.48 -46.79
CA ILE A 927 -4.54 -4.24 -46.18
C ILE A 927 -3.51 -4.00 -47.29
N PRO A 928 -2.92 -2.80 -47.39
CA PRO A 928 -1.82 -2.52 -48.31
C PRO A 928 -0.53 -3.18 -47.82
N GLY A 929 0.28 -3.68 -48.75
CA GLY A 929 1.58 -4.28 -48.45
C GLY A 929 2.42 -4.51 -49.71
N ASN A 930 3.60 -5.10 -49.54
CA ASN A 930 4.43 -5.56 -50.65
C ASN A 930 4.51 -7.09 -50.58
N PHE A 931 3.56 -7.77 -51.19
CA PHE A 931 3.42 -9.23 -51.16
C PHE A 931 4.13 -9.89 -52.36
N GLY A 932 4.24 -9.18 -53.48
CA GLY A 932 4.77 -9.67 -54.76
C GLY A 932 6.14 -9.10 -55.14
N GLY A 933 6.67 -8.12 -54.41
CA GLY A 933 8.01 -7.55 -54.65
C GLY A 933 8.09 -6.56 -55.82
N SER A 934 6.96 -6.06 -56.33
CA SER A 934 6.91 -5.28 -57.58
C SER A 934 7.34 -3.81 -57.45
N GLY A 935 7.47 -3.30 -56.22
CA GLY A 935 7.64 -1.87 -55.95
C GLY A 935 6.33 -1.09 -55.95
N HIS A 936 5.24 -1.66 -56.47
CA HIS A 936 3.87 -1.17 -56.28
C HIS A 936 3.25 -1.79 -55.04
N THR A 937 2.22 -1.13 -54.50
CA THR A 937 1.45 -1.64 -53.36
C THR A 937 0.52 -2.76 -53.80
N ASP A 938 0.75 -3.95 -53.25
CA ASP A 938 -0.14 -5.10 -53.34
C ASP A 938 -1.21 -5.02 -52.25
N LEU A 939 -2.30 -5.78 -52.41
CA LEU A 939 -3.48 -5.70 -51.54
C LEU A 939 -3.92 -7.09 -51.06
N LEU A 940 -4.07 -7.23 -49.75
CA LEU A 940 -4.77 -8.36 -49.13
C LEU A 940 -6.20 -7.94 -48.80
N PHE A 941 -7.16 -8.75 -49.24
CA PHE A 941 -8.58 -8.58 -48.93
C PHE A 941 -9.01 -9.63 -47.92
N TYR A 942 -9.63 -9.21 -46.82
CA TYR A 942 -10.08 -10.11 -45.76
C TYR A 942 -11.58 -9.99 -45.51
N ASP A 943 -12.22 -11.15 -45.38
CA ASP A 943 -13.61 -11.32 -44.97
C ASP A 943 -13.66 -12.47 -43.94
N PRO A 944 -14.14 -12.21 -42.70
CA PRO A 944 -14.22 -13.20 -41.62
C PRO A 944 -15.41 -14.16 -41.74
N THR A 945 -16.33 -13.95 -42.69
CA THR A 945 -17.64 -14.62 -42.74
C THR A 945 -17.79 -15.67 -43.83
N ALA A 946 -16.68 -16.12 -44.43
CA ALA A 946 -16.70 -17.09 -45.53
C ALA A 946 -17.25 -18.47 -45.15
#